data_AF-E8X5G8-F1
#
_entry.id   AF-E8X5G8-F1
#
_cell.length_a   1.000
_cell.length_b   1.000
_cell.length_c   1.000
_cell.angle_alpha   90.00
_cell.angle_beta   90.00
_cell.angle_gamma   90.00
#
_symmetry.space_group_name_H-M   'P 1'
#
loop_
_entity.id
_entity.type
_entity.pdbx_description
1 polymer ?
#
loop_
_entity_poly.entity_id
_entity_poly.type
_entity_poly.pdbx_seq_one_letter_code
_entity_poly.pdbx_strand_id
1 'polypeptide(L)'
;MTVRVASVAGWLSLVAVSSFSIAQAPAKPSLQSYVGLYKVSADAGGTLSIYMDGAHLYEETEHDPKHELTLGAGVDSLQVEDAPLKMVFARDGKGNVTSFKAVRTDNSSTLFSGTRMSQEATRLNLPVGYEKIGVMIPMRDGVKLHAVVIKPKDSSTAVPFLMQRTPYGVDHYSVDSVYKSKPELAASGYIFVFEDIRGRYGSEGQFVMNRPIVNHVNKTDVDETTDTRDTIDWLLKNESGNNGAVGVYGVSYPGFLAMMAGIDAHPAVKAISPQAPMTDVWMGDDFFHNGAFRQTYGFDYVQQLEAQKTDARVESKGDTYDYFLKHVNFAGAAKDAGMEKLPTAVKFLNEPSYTKFWKDMGVEYHLTKVEVPTLEVGGYWDQEDMWGTQEEYAKLHAQDKDHKVFMVLGPWNHGGWGGPGNELGGNFGKLEFGEPTGDEYRKTIEAPFFEKYLKGKDGYDLMGVASFRTGINKWERYEAWPPPSGFKPAKVFLQADGGLATDAPQAPKDDAAAAKKKGLMDKIPFKKPSAPPIPKPGAPAKQMVVGTYVADPANPIPYRNRPIQATYGDGSKWRTWLVEDQKFVDARKDVAEFQGAPLAQDFTVTGDVMADLFASTTGTDADWIVKLIDVSPEGVQTMIVDEIFRGRYKESFETAHAIPANKVVEYKWSLHGADHTFLKGHRIMVEVQSSWFPLYDRNPQTFVANIMSAPAEAYQKQTVKIMSGSHLEFLTTE
;
A
#
# COMPACT_ATOMS: atom_id res chain seq x y z
N MET A 1 -73.95 38.55 -82.82
CA MET A 1 -74.08 40.02 -82.72
C MET A 1 -72.86 40.52 -81.96
N THR A 2 -72.05 41.37 -82.61
CA THR A 2 -71.07 42.33 -82.03
C THR A 2 -69.90 41.82 -81.17
N VAL A 3 -68.66 42.35 -81.23
CA VAL A 3 -67.66 42.67 -82.26
C VAL A 3 -66.32 42.83 -81.51
N ARG A 4 -65.20 42.57 -82.21
CA ARG A 4 -63.77 42.68 -81.86
C ARG A 4 -63.33 43.83 -80.93
N VAL A 5 -62.25 43.58 -80.18
CA VAL A 5 -61.10 44.51 -80.06
C VAL A 5 -59.79 43.69 -80.02
N ALA A 6 -58.77 44.17 -80.73
CA ALA A 6 -57.38 43.72 -80.67
C ALA A 6 -56.50 44.88 -80.19
N SER A 7 -55.43 44.60 -79.44
CA SER A 7 -54.21 45.42 -79.40
C SER A 7 -53.05 44.65 -78.75
N VAL A 8 -51.83 45.09 -79.06
CA VAL A 8 -50.55 44.36 -79.08
C VAL A 8 -49.51 45.07 -78.19
N ALA A 9 -48.48 44.32 -77.78
CA ALA A 9 -47.10 44.69 -77.41
C ALA A 9 -46.73 44.96 -75.94
N GLY A 10 -45.65 44.30 -75.50
CA GLY A 10 -44.86 44.64 -74.32
C GLY A 10 -43.88 43.55 -73.88
N TRP A 11 -42.58 43.73 -74.19
CA TRP A 11 -41.46 42.81 -74.01
C TRP A 11 -41.13 42.43 -72.54
N LEU A 12 -40.61 41.22 -72.29
CA LEU A 12 -39.83 40.90 -71.08
C LEU A 12 -38.64 39.96 -71.38
N SER A 13 -37.49 40.36 -70.86
CA SER A 13 -36.14 39.83 -71.08
C SER A 13 -35.86 38.50 -70.37
N LEU A 14 -35.05 37.64 -71.00
CA LEU A 14 -34.46 36.44 -70.40
C LEU A 14 -33.38 36.80 -69.37
N VAL A 15 -33.43 36.17 -68.19
CA VAL A 15 -32.27 35.97 -67.29
C VAL A 15 -32.12 34.47 -67.07
N ALA A 16 -30.93 33.95 -67.38
CA ALA A 16 -30.57 32.54 -67.22
C ALA A 16 -30.46 32.18 -65.73
N VAL A 17 -31.08 31.05 -65.33
CA VAL A 17 -30.89 30.45 -64.01
C VAL A 17 -29.98 29.24 -64.15
N SER A 18 -28.81 29.34 -63.53
CA SER A 18 -27.82 28.29 -63.35
C SER A 18 -28.35 27.18 -62.44
N SER A 19 -28.13 25.93 -62.87
CA SER A 19 -28.48 24.72 -62.13
C SER A 19 -27.59 24.60 -60.89
N PHE A 20 -28.16 24.72 -59.69
CA PHE A 20 -27.46 24.37 -58.45
C PHE A 20 -27.32 22.85 -58.35
N SER A 21 -26.09 22.36 -58.31
CA SER A 21 -25.78 21.00 -57.88
C SER A 21 -26.07 20.91 -56.37
N ILE A 22 -27.01 20.06 -55.99
CA ILE A 22 -27.23 19.70 -54.59
C ILE A 22 -25.99 18.94 -54.15
N ALA A 23 -25.18 19.54 -53.28
CA ALA A 23 -24.11 18.84 -52.60
C ALA A 23 -24.69 17.61 -51.90
N GLN A 24 -24.24 16.43 -52.29
CA GLN A 24 -24.50 15.19 -51.57
C GLN A 24 -24.14 15.42 -50.09
N ALA A 25 -25.07 15.09 -49.19
CA ALA A 25 -24.74 15.03 -47.76
C ALA A 25 -23.49 14.15 -47.61
N PRO A 26 -22.49 14.55 -46.79
CA PRO A 26 -21.26 13.79 -46.64
C PRO A 26 -21.63 12.34 -46.30
N ALA A 27 -21.11 11.39 -47.08
CA ALA A 27 -21.35 9.98 -46.84
C ALA A 27 -20.98 9.66 -45.39
N LYS A 28 -21.88 8.98 -44.66
CA LYS A 28 -21.58 8.54 -43.30
C LYS A 28 -20.25 7.75 -43.33
N PRO A 29 -19.28 8.08 -42.48
CA PRO A 29 -18.02 7.35 -42.44
C PRO A 29 -18.28 5.86 -42.20
N SER A 30 -17.54 4.99 -42.89
CA SER A 30 -17.64 3.55 -42.63
C SER A 30 -17.23 3.24 -41.19
N LEU A 31 -17.84 2.22 -40.57
CA LEU A 31 -17.44 1.76 -39.23
C LEU A 31 -15.95 1.39 -39.17
N GLN A 32 -15.43 0.84 -40.27
CA GLN A 32 -14.01 0.53 -40.44
C GLN A 32 -13.08 1.74 -40.21
N SER A 33 -13.55 2.97 -40.47
CA SER A 33 -12.72 4.16 -40.33
C SER A 33 -12.37 4.51 -38.88
N TYR A 34 -13.10 3.95 -37.90
CA TYR A 34 -12.85 4.12 -36.46
C TYR A 34 -11.96 3.02 -35.86
N VAL A 35 -11.74 1.92 -36.58
CA VAL A 35 -10.91 0.79 -36.12
C VAL A 35 -9.50 1.26 -35.83
N GLY A 36 -8.90 0.87 -34.71
CA GLY A 36 -7.52 1.20 -34.40
C GLY A 36 -7.21 1.08 -32.91
N LEU A 37 -5.94 1.31 -32.59
CA LEU A 37 -5.48 1.46 -31.21
C LEU A 37 -5.34 2.95 -30.87
N TYR A 38 -5.77 3.32 -29.67
CA TYR A 38 -5.75 4.68 -29.16
C TYR A 38 -5.08 4.73 -27.79
N LYS A 39 -4.17 5.68 -27.60
CA LYS A 39 -3.60 6.02 -26.30
C LYS A 39 -4.61 6.89 -25.54
N VAL A 40 -5.06 6.44 -24.37
CA VAL A 40 -6.01 7.20 -23.55
C VAL A 40 -5.25 8.16 -22.61
N SER A 41 -5.85 9.30 -22.26
CA SER A 41 -5.28 10.28 -21.33
C SER A 41 -5.00 9.69 -19.93
N ALA A 42 -3.99 10.23 -19.24
CA ALA A 42 -3.37 9.68 -18.02
C ALA A 42 -4.34 9.26 -16.91
N ASP A 43 -5.43 9.99 -16.70
CA ASP A 43 -6.40 9.72 -15.63
C ASP A 43 -7.16 8.39 -15.80
N ALA A 44 -7.10 7.77 -16.99
CA ALA A 44 -7.80 6.54 -17.32
C ALA A 44 -6.87 5.38 -17.74
N GLY A 45 -5.55 5.51 -17.53
CA GLY A 45 -4.52 4.46 -17.67
C GLY A 45 -4.80 3.37 -18.70
N GLY A 46 -4.24 3.46 -19.91
CA GLY A 46 -4.19 2.31 -20.81
C GLY A 46 -4.39 2.59 -22.31
N THR A 47 -4.53 1.48 -23.04
CA THR A 47 -4.81 1.45 -24.48
C THR A 47 -6.29 1.14 -24.70
N LEU A 48 -6.94 1.87 -25.60
CA LEU A 48 -8.28 1.53 -26.12
C LEU A 48 -8.13 0.90 -27.50
N SER A 49 -8.77 -0.25 -27.71
CA SER A 49 -8.87 -0.89 -29.01
C SER A 49 -10.29 -0.78 -29.54
N ILE A 50 -10.43 -0.23 -30.74
CA ILE A 50 -11.68 -0.25 -31.48
C ILE A 50 -11.51 -1.23 -32.64
N TYR A 51 -12.33 -2.28 -32.72
CA TYR A 51 -12.19 -3.33 -33.73
C TYR A 51 -13.55 -3.77 -34.28
N MET A 52 -13.51 -4.39 -35.45
CA MET A 52 -14.68 -5.06 -36.03
C MET A 52 -14.74 -6.52 -35.58
N ASP A 53 -15.91 -6.98 -35.18
CA ASP A 53 -16.23 -8.41 -35.01
C ASP A 53 -17.51 -8.69 -35.80
N GLY A 54 -17.34 -9.35 -36.95
CA GLY A 54 -18.38 -9.44 -37.97
C GLY A 54 -18.78 -8.07 -38.52
N ALA A 55 -20.07 -7.74 -38.45
CA ALA A 55 -20.63 -6.47 -38.93
C ALA A 55 -20.68 -5.37 -37.86
N HIS A 56 -20.27 -5.69 -36.63
CA HIS A 56 -20.40 -4.84 -35.46
C HIS A 56 -19.03 -4.25 -35.10
N LEU A 57 -19.06 -3.05 -34.51
CA LEU A 57 -17.88 -2.35 -34.04
C LEU A 57 -17.88 -2.43 -32.51
N TYR A 58 -16.74 -2.77 -31.92
CA TYR A 58 -16.58 -2.86 -30.48
C TYR A 58 -15.45 -1.95 -30.02
N GLU A 59 -15.56 -1.44 -28.80
CA GLU A 59 -14.42 -0.96 -28.04
C GLU A 59 -14.07 -1.93 -26.91
N GLU A 60 -12.80 -1.99 -26.53
CA GLU A 60 -12.37 -2.59 -25.26
C GLU A 60 -11.09 -1.88 -24.80
N THR A 61 -10.89 -1.77 -23.47
CA THR A 61 -9.61 -1.37 -22.87
C THR A 61 -8.94 -2.61 -22.28
N GLU A 62 -7.73 -2.47 -21.74
CA GLU A 62 -7.14 -3.52 -20.92
C GLU A 62 -8.03 -3.82 -19.68
N HIS A 63 -8.67 -2.80 -19.09
CA HIS A 63 -9.46 -2.91 -17.85
C HIS A 63 -10.96 -3.14 -18.03
N ASP A 64 -11.52 -2.79 -19.19
CA ASP A 64 -12.96 -2.85 -19.45
C ASP A 64 -13.27 -3.88 -20.55
N PRO A 65 -14.30 -4.71 -20.36
CA PRO A 65 -14.70 -5.71 -21.34
C PRO A 65 -15.19 -5.06 -22.65
N LYS A 66 -15.43 -5.87 -23.67
CA LYS A 66 -15.90 -5.34 -24.95
C LYS A 66 -17.30 -4.72 -24.83
N HIS A 67 -17.45 -3.50 -25.31
CA HIS A 67 -18.73 -2.81 -25.46
C HIS A 67 -19.03 -2.59 -26.94
N GLU A 68 -20.29 -2.81 -27.34
CA GLU A 68 -20.70 -2.52 -28.71
C GLU A 68 -20.80 -1.02 -28.94
N LEU A 69 -20.30 -0.57 -30.10
CA LEU A 69 -20.37 0.80 -30.57
C LEU A 69 -21.40 0.90 -31.69
N THR A 70 -22.44 1.68 -31.47
CA THR A 70 -23.46 1.96 -32.48
C THR A 70 -23.40 3.40 -32.98
N LEU A 71 -23.91 3.64 -34.19
CA LEU A 71 -23.90 4.99 -34.77
C LEU A 71 -24.78 5.93 -33.94
N GLY A 72 -24.17 6.97 -33.38
CA GLY A 72 -24.88 8.03 -32.65
C GLY A 72 -25.63 8.99 -33.58
N ALA A 73 -26.35 9.95 -32.97
CA ALA A 73 -27.14 10.95 -33.70
C ALA A 73 -26.29 12.03 -34.43
N GLY A 74 -24.99 12.13 -34.13
CA GLY A 74 -24.06 13.11 -34.69
C GLY A 74 -23.13 12.54 -35.78
N VAL A 75 -22.54 13.41 -36.59
CA VAL A 75 -21.43 13.05 -37.50
C VAL A 75 -20.20 12.72 -36.65
N ASP A 76 -19.53 11.59 -36.95
CA ASP A 76 -18.36 11.11 -36.20
C ASP A 76 -18.61 10.90 -34.69
N SER A 77 -19.81 10.45 -34.34
CA SER A 77 -20.15 10.06 -32.97
C SER A 77 -20.66 8.63 -32.92
N LEU A 78 -20.09 7.84 -32.00
CA LEU A 78 -20.51 6.47 -31.69
C LEU A 78 -21.05 6.43 -30.26
N GLN A 79 -22.23 5.82 -30.09
CA GLN A 79 -22.81 5.54 -28.79
C GLN A 79 -22.21 4.23 -28.26
N VAL A 80 -21.80 4.24 -27.00
CA VAL A 80 -21.40 3.00 -26.31
C VAL A 80 -22.68 2.38 -25.77
N GLU A 81 -22.96 1.13 -26.17
CA GLU A 81 -24.12 0.40 -25.66
C GLU A 81 -23.96 0.11 -24.16
N ASP A 82 -25.09 0.13 -23.44
CA ASP A 82 -25.16 -0.08 -21.99
C ASP A 82 -24.35 0.89 -21.12
N ALA A 83 -23.86 1.99 -21.68
CA ALA A 83 -23.14 3.03 -20.96
C ALA A 83 -23.69 4.45 -21.25
N PRO A 84 -23.76 5.35 -20.25
CA PRO A 84 -24.24 6.73 -20.43
C PRO A 84 -23.16 7.64 -21.05
N LEU A 85 -22.41 7.12 -22.01
CA LEU A 85 -21.31 7.80 -22.67
C LEU A 85 -21.32 7.58 -24.18
N LYS A 86 -20.78 8.55 -24.91
CA LYS A 86 -20.57 8.47 -26.36
C LYS A 86 -19.17 8.94 -26.71
N MET A 87 -18.61 8.38 -27.77
CA MET A 87 -17.33 8.77 -28.32
C MET A 87 -17.55 9.75 -29.47
N VAL A 88 -16.84 10.87 -29.44
CA VAL A 88 -16.85 11.89 -30.50
C VAL A 88 -15.46 11.95 -31.12
N PHE A 89 -15.35 11.61 -32.39
CA PHE A 89 -14.08 11.46 -33.10
C PHE A 89 -13.70 12.74 -33.84
N ALA A 90 -12.40 13.02 -33.87
CA ALA A 90 -11.81 14.07 -34.69
C ALA A 90 -11.02 13.45 -35.85
N ARG A 91 -11.05 14.13 -37.00
CA ARG A 91 -10.36 13.71 -38.22
C ARG A 91 -9.35 14.76 -38.68
N ASP A 92 -8.30 14.30 -39.37
CA ASP A 92 -7.36 15.18 -40.07
C ASP A 92 -7.95 15.74 -41.37
N GLY A 93 -7.22 16.64 -42.04
CA GLY A 93 -7.62 17.21 -43.33
C GLY A 93 -7.71 16.20 -44.49
N LYS A 94 -7.33 14.94 -44.28
CA LYS A 94 -7.48 13.81 -45.22
C LYS A 94 -8.67 12.91 -44.86
N GLY A 95 -9.39 13.22 -43.79
CA GLY A 95 -10.54 12.45 -43.31
C GLY A 95 -10.20 11.23 -42.45
N ASN A 96 -8.95 11.07 -42.00
CA ASN A 96 -8.57 9.97 -41.11
C ASN A 96 -8.89 10.32 -39.66
N VAL A 97 -9.45 9.37 -38.89
CA VAL A 97 -9.60 9.54 -37.44
C VAL A 97 -8.21 9.67 -36.80
N THR A 98 -8.03 10.73 -35.99
CA THR A 98 -6.79 11.02 -35.27
C THR A 98 -6.94 10.96 -33.76
N SER A 99 -8.15 11.21 -33.24
CA SER A 99 -8.42 11.24 -31.81
C SER A 99 -9.92 11.10 -31.53
N PHE A 100 -10.26 10.93 -30.26
CA PHE A 100 -11.64 10.97 -29.79
C PHE A 100 -11.74 11.67 -28.42
N LYS A 101 -12.97 12.07 -28.08
CA LYS A 101 -13.38 12.44 -26.72
C LYS A 101 -14.55 11.56 -26.30
N ALA A 102 -14.43 10.90 -25.15
CA ALA A 102 -15.55 10.22 -24.51
C ALA A 102 -16.29 11.25 -23.65
N VAL A 103 -17.56 11.48 -23.96
CA VAL A 103 -18.41 12.48 -23.29
C VAL A 103 -19.65 11.81 -22.74
N ARG A 104 -20.19 12.32 -21.63
CA ARG A 104 -21.50 11.88 -21.17
C ARG A 104 -22.57 12.11 -22.25
N THR A 105 -23.57 11.23 -22.32
CA THR A 105 -24.61 11.32 -23.35
C THR A 105 -25.38 12.66 -23.29
N ASP A 106 -25.48 13.27 -22.10
CA ASP A 106 -26.06 14.61 -21.86
C ASP A 106 -25.13 15.79 -22.21
N ASN A 107 -23.90 15.52 -22.66
CA ASN A 107 -22.84 16.48 -22.93
C ASN A 107 -22.38 17.33 -21.72
N SER A 108 -22.66 16.89 -20.48
CA SER A 108 -22.31 17.64 -19.27
C SER A 108 -20.79 17.72 -19.03
N SER A 109 -20.04 16.69 -19.44
CA SER A 109 -18.59 16.63 -19.26
C SER A 109 -17.90 15.72 -20.28
N THR A 110 -16.62 16.01 -20.55
CA THR A 110 -15.68 15.05 -21.16
C THR A 110 -15.12 14.19 -20.04
N LEU A 111 -15.17 12.87 -20.20
CA LEU A 111 -14.68 11.90 -19.22
C LEU A 111 -13.20 11.59 -19.47
N PHE A 112 -12.85 11.26 -20.71
CA PHE A 112 -11.49 11.00 -21.14
C PHE A 112 -11.33 11.29 -22.64
N SER A 113 -10.10 11.35 -23.11
CA SER A 113 -9.78 11.53 -24.53
C SER A 113 -8.72 10.53 -24.96
N GLY A 114 -8.67 10.21 -26.25
CA GLY A 114 -7.65 9.33 -26.78
C GLY A 114 -7.08 9.81 -28.10
N THR A 115 -5.78 9.56 -28.31
CA THR A 115 -5.08 9.83 -29.57
C THR A 115 -4.79 8.52 -30.27
N ARG A 116 -5.11 8.45 -31.57
CA ARG A 116 -4.91 7.22 -32.35
C ARG A 116 -3.42 6.94 -32.53
N MET A 117 -3.00 5.75 -32.11
CA MET A 117 -1.63 5.25 -32.22
C MET A 117 -1.45 4.39 -33.47
N SER A 118 -2.47 3.60 -33.82
CA SER A 118 -2.44 2.68 -34.96
C SER A 118 -3.77 2.67 -35.71
N GLN A 119 -3.71 2.43 -37.01
CA GLN A 119 -4.90 2.15 -37.82
C GLN A 119 -5.36 0.69 -37.72
N GLU A 120 -4.49 -0.18 -37.23
CA GLU A 120 -4.81 -1.57 -36.91
C GLU A 120 -5.26 -1.66 -35.45
N ALA A 121 -6.18 -2.58 -35.20
CA ALA A 121 -6.65 -2.89 -33.86
C ALA A 121 -6.07 -4.22 -33.39
N THR A 122 -5.97 -4.38 -32.08
CA THR A 122 -5.56 -5.63 -31.44
C THR A 122 -6.53 -5.93 -30.32
N ARG A 123 -6.93 -7.20 -30.17
CA ARG A 123 -7.75 -7.58 -29.02
C ARG A 123 -6.91 -7.46 -27.75
N LEU A 124 -7.39 -6.68 -26.79
CA LEU A 124 -6.77 -6.47 -25.49
C LEU A 124 -7.28 -7.50 -24.46
N ASN A 125 -8.51 -7.98 -24.63
CA ASN A 125 -9.14 -8.95 -23.76
C ASN A 125 -9.27 -10.34 -24.43
N LEU A 126 -9.42 -11.39 -23.62
CA LEU A 126 -9.67 -12.73 -24.15
C LEU A 126 -11.05 -12.78 -24.85
N PRO A 127 -11.14 -13.43 -26.02
CA PRO A 127 -12.42 -13.63 -26.71
C PRO A 127 -13.33 -14.68 -26.02
N VAL A 128 -12.87 -15.29 -24.92
CA VAL A 128 -13.55 -16.41 -24.27
C VAL A 128 -14.61 -15.89 -23.31
N GLY A 129 -15.87 -16.26 -23.54
CA GLY A 129 -16.94 -15.98 -22.60
C GLY A 129 -16.73 -16.76 -21.30
N TYR A 130 -16.99 -16.12 -20.16
CA TYR A 130 -16.96 -16.77 -18.84
C TYR A 130 -18.37 -17.07 -18.34
N GLU A 131 -18.49 -18.08 -17.49
CA GLU A 131 -19.67 -18.32 -16.68
C GLU A 131 -19.34 -18.21 -15.19
N LYS A 132 -20.32 -17.80 -14.39
CA LYS A 132 -20.24 -17.68 -12.94
C LYS A 132 -21.10 -18.74 -12.28
N ILE A 133 -20.53 -19.44 -11.30
CA ILE A 133 -21.18 -20.50 -10.54
C ILE A 133 -21.01 -20.22 -9.05
N GLY A 134 -22.10 -20.21 -8.29
CA GLY A 134 -22.06 -20.20 -6.83
C GLY A 134 -22.10 -21.62 -6.28
N VAL A 135 -21.20 -21.94 -5.35
CA VAL A 135 -21.05 -23.28 -4.78
C VAL A 135 -20.91 -23.23 -3.24
N MET A 136 -21.27 -24.33 -2.59
CA MET A 136 -21.03 -24.56 -1.17
C MET A 136 -20.11 -25.78 -1.02
N ILE A 137 -18.86 -25.54 -0.65
CA ILE A 137 -17.78 -26.52 -0.62
C ILE A 137 -17.68 -27.14 0.78
N PRO A 138 -17.91 -28.46 0.95
CA PRO A 138 -17.81 -29.10 2.25
C PRO A 138 -16.35 -29.30 2.67
N MET A 139 -15.99 -28.79 3.84
CA MET A 139 -14.70 -29.00 4.51
C MET A 139 -14.67 -30.36 5.23
N ARG A 140 -13.49 -30.78 5.70
CA ARG A 140 -13.27 -32.06 6.42
C ARG A 140 -14.10 -32.24 7.68
N ASP A 141 -14.52 -31.15 8.31
CA ASP A 141 -15.36 -31.13 9.51
C ASP A 141 -16.86 -31.02 9.20
N GLY A 142 -17.23 -30.93 7.92
CA GLY A 142 -18.61 -30.86 7.44
C GLY A 142 -19.17 -29.44 7.31
N VAL A 143 -18.46 -28.42 7.78
CA VAL A 143 -18.80 -27.01 7.51
C VAL A 143 -18.67 -26.73 6.02
N LYS A 144 -19.59 -25.95 5.46
CA LYS A 144 -19.53 -25.58 4.05
C LYS A 144 -19.10 -24.13 3.86
N LEU A 145 -18.10 -23.93 3.01
CA LEU A 145 -17.65 -22.61 2.61
C LEU A 145 -18.32 -22.20 1.30
N HIS A 146 -18.79 -20.96 1.24
CA HIS A 146 -19.40 -20.37 0.07
C HIS A 146 -18.32 -19.86 -0.88
N ALA A 147 -18.40 -20.23 -2.16
CA ALA A 147 -17.48 -19.75 -3.17
C ALA A 147 -18.18 -19.40 -4.49
N VAL A 148 -17.59 -18.44 -5.19
CA VAL A 148 -17.91 -18.05 -6.55
C VAL A 148 -16.79 -18.54 -7.47
N VAL A 149 -17.14 -19.40 -8.41
CA VAL A 149 -16.24 -19.91 -9.47
C VAL A 149 -16.58 -19.21 -10.77
N ILE A 150 -15.59 -18.57 -11.39
CA ILE A 150 -15.71 -17.88 -12.68
C ILE A 150 -14.79 -18.60 -13.66
N LYS A 151 -15.37 -19.36 -14.60
CA LYS A 151 -14.60 -20.22 -15.51
C LYS A 151 -14.90 -19.96 -16.98
N PRO A 152 -13.94 -20.24 -17.88
CA PRO A 152 -14.19 -20.19 -19.32
C PRO A 152 -15.34 -21.13 -19.74
N LYS A 153 -16.26 -20.63 -20.57
CA LYS A 153 -17.34 -21.45 -21.17
C LYS A 153 -16.80 -22.50 -22.12
N ASP A 154 -15.73 -22.15 -22.84
CA ASP A 154 -14.99 -23.11 -23.66
C ASP A 154 -13.98 -23.85 -22.78
N SER A 155 -14.15 -25.15 -22.66
CA SER A 155 -13.27 -26.06 -21.90
C SER A 155 -12.33 -26.87 -22.80
N SER A 156 -12.19 -26.50 -24.08
CA SER A 156 -11.31 -27.15 -25.05
C SER A 156 -9.83 -27.13 -24.64
N THR A 157 -9.42 -26.10 -23.89
CA THR A 157 -8.07 -25.97 -23.33
C THR A 157 -8.16 -25.95 -21.81
N ALA A 158 -7.46 -26.89 -21.16
CA ALA A 158 -7.41 -26.93 -19.71
C ALA A 158 -6.59 -25.75 -19.15
N VAL A 159 -7.13 -25.04 -18.16
CA VAL A 159 -6.50 -23.85 -17.55
C VAL A 159 -6.33 -24.02 -16.03
N PRO A 160 -5.38 -23.31 -15.40
CA PRO A 160 -5.20 -23.41 -13.95
C PRO A 160 -6.25 -22.62 -13.17
N PHE A 161 -6.39 -22.96 -11.88
CA PHE A 161 -7.13 -22.14 -10.94
C PHE A 161 -6.28 -20.96 -10.46
N LEU A 162 -6.93 -19.81 -10.28
CA LEU A 162 -6.39 -18.68 -9.56
C LEU A 162 -7.37 -18.30 -8.45
N MET A 163 -6.98 -18.55 -7.21
CA MET A 163 -7.86 -18.52 -6.04
C MET A 163 -7.54 -17.34 -5.12
N GLN A 164 -8.59 -16.75 -4.55
CA GLN A 164 -8.50 -15.77 -3.47
C GLN A 164 -9.56 -16.13 -2.42
N ARG A 165 -9.12 -16.36 -1.19
CA ARG A 165 -10.01 -16.53 -0.02
C ARG A 165 -10.14 -15.19 0.70
N THR A 166 -11.29 -14.86 1.28
CA THR A 166 -11.52 -13.54 1.87
C THR A 166 -12.61 -13.51 2.96
N PRO A 167 -12.49 -12.65 3.99
CA PRO A 167 -13.59 -12.36 4.91
C PRO A 167 -14.55 -11.27 4.43
N TYR A 168 -14.36 -10.71 3.23
CA TYR A 168 -15.02 -9.48 2.74
C TYR A 168 -16.20 -9.71 1.77
N GLY A 169 -16.67 -10.95 1.62
CA GLY A 169 -17.80 -11.27 0.75
C GLY A 169 -17.41 -11.49 -0.71
N VAL A 170 -17.93 -12.53 -1.35
CA VAL A 170 -17.52 -12.90 -2.72
C VAL A 170 -18.59 -12.78 -3.81
N ASP A 171 -19.85 -12.54 -3.43
CA ASP A 171 -20.97 -12.51 -4.38
C ASP A 171 -20.86 -11.41 -5.45
N HIS A 172 -20.11 -10.34 -5.17
CA HIS A 172 -19.94 -9.23 -6.08
C HIS A 172 -18.93 -9.53 -7.21
N TYR A 173 -18.12 -10.57 -7.10
CA TYR A 173 -17.15 -10.92 -8.14
C TYR A 173 -17.85 -11.40 -9.42
N SER A 174 -17.39 -10.87 -10.53
CA SER A 174 -17.77 -11.19 -11.92
C SER A 174 -16.52 -11.16 -12.80
N VAL A 175 -16.62 -11.69 -14.03
CA VAL A 175 -15.52 -11.58 -14.99
C VAL A 175 -15.14 -10.11 -15.22
N ASP A 176 -16.11 -9.21 -15.30
CA ASP A 176 -15.87 -7.76 -15.47
C ASP A 176 -15.12 -7.15 -14.27
N SER A 177 -15.43 -7.58 -13.04
CA SER A 177 -14.69 -7.12 -11.86
C SER A 177 -13.23 -7.60 -11.86
N VAL A 178 -12.96 -8.77 -12.45
CA VAL A 178 -11.59 -9.30 -12.59
C VAL A 178 -10.83 -8.51 -13.65
N TYR A 179 -11.42 -8.24 -14.82
CA TYR A 179 -10.82 -7.36 -15.83
C TYR A 179 -10.51 -5.98 -15.25
N LYS A 180 -11.45 -5.41 -14.51
CA LYS A 180 -11.28 -4.07 -13.94
C LYS A 180 -10.13 -3.98 -12.94
N SER A 181 -9.99 -4.99 -12.07
CA SER A 181 -9.01 -4.98 -10.98
C SER A 181 -7.67 -5.60 -11.33
N LYS A 182 -7.64 -6.57 -12.26
CA LYS A 182 -6.47 -7.39 -12.61
C LYS A 182 -6.51 -7.79 -14.10
N PRO A 183 -6.42 -6.80 -15.01
CA PRO A 183 -6.63 -7.04 -16.43
C PRO A 183 -5.61 -8.00 -17.05
N GLU A 184 -4.36 -7.97 -16.61
CA GLU A 184 -3.30 -8.82 -17.15
C GLU A 184 -3.52 -10.30 -16.80
N LEU A 185 -3.98 -10.57 -15.57
CA LEU A 185 -4.37 -11.92 -15.15
C LEU A 185 -5.66 -12.37 -15.84
N ALA A 186 -6.64 -11.47 -16.00
CA ALA A 186 -7.86 -11.73 -16.76
C ALA A 186 -7.53 -12.13 -18.22
N ALA A 187 -6.69 -11.34 -18.89
CA ALA A 187 -6.23 -11.56 -20.26
C ALA A 187 -5.38 -12.83 -20.42
N SER A 188 -4.69 -13.26 -19.36
CA SER A 188 -3.92 -14.51 -19.36
C SER A 188 -4.82 -15.76 -19.27
N GLY A 189 -5.99 -15.66 -18.63
CA GLY A 189 -7.05 -16.67 -18.60
C GLY A 189 -6.86 -17.75 -17.53
N TYR A 190 -7.83 -17.89 -16.63
CA TYR A 190 -7.81 -18.80 -15.48
C TYR A 190 -9.24 -19.29 -15.14
N ILE A 191 -9.36 -20.31 -14.30
CA ILE A 191 -10.58 -20.48 -13.50
C ILE A 191 -10.39 -19.65 -12.23
N PHE A 192 -11.10 -18.53 -12.11
CA PHE A 192 -11.02 -17.69 -10.92
C PHE A 192 -11.94 -18.24 -9.83
N VAL A 193 -11.42 -18.33 -8.60
CA VAL A 193 -12.18 -18.82 -7.45
C VAL A 193 -12.11 -17.79 -6.33
N PHE A 194 -13.25 -17.30 -5.89
CA PHE A 194 -13.38 -16.40 -4.75
C PHE A 194 -14.18 -17.10 -3.66
N GLU A 195 -13.60 -17.28 -2.48
CA GLU A 195 -14.22 -18.00 -1.38
C GLU A 195 -14.38 -17.14 -0.13
N ASP A 196 -15.58 -17.13 0.43
CA ASP A 196 -15.84 -16.58 1.77
C ASP A 196 -15.19 -17.49 2.81
N ILE A 197 -14.33 -16.97 3.68
CA ILE A 197 -13.77 -17.80 4.75
C ILE A 197 -14.81 -18.20 5.79
N ARG A 198 -14.46 -19.20 6.59
CA ARG A 198 -15.28 -19.79 7.64
C ARG A 198 -15.96 -18.72 8.51
N GLY A 199 -17.28 -18.82 8.62
CA GLY A 199 -18.13 -17.95 9.43
C GLY A 199 -18.39 -16.54 8.88
N ARG A 200 -17.92 -16.22 7.67
CA ARG A 200 -18.16 -14.93 7.00
C ARG A 200 -19.14 -15.09 5.84
N TYR A 201 -19.96 -14.07 5.61
CA TYR A 201 -20.88 -13.96 4.46
C TYR A 201 -21.69 -15.24 4.16
N GLY A 202 -21.47 -15.92 3.02
CA GLY A 202 -22.20 -17.12 2.65
C GLY A 202 -21.76 -18.36 3.43
N SER A 203 -20.54 -18.38 3.96
CA SER A 203 -19.93 -19.54 4.61
C SER A 203 -20.53 -19.89 5.96
N GLU A 204 -20.63 -21.18 6.24
CA GLU A 204 -21.00 -21.73 7.54
C GLU A 204 -19.82 -21.64 8.53
N GLY A 205 -20.03 -22.06 9.78
CA GLY A 205 -19.00 -22.10 10.81
C GLY A 205 -18.84 -20.80 11.60
N GLN A 206 -17.72 -20.68 12.34
CA GLN A 206 -17.42 -19.54 13.21
C GLN A 206 -16.21 -18.77 12.67
N PHE A 207 -16.36 -17.45 12.54
CA PHE A 207 -15.25 -16.57 12.21
C PHE A 207 -14.32 -16.40 13.42
N VAL A 208 -13.02 -16.43 13.15
CA VAL A 208 -11.95 -16.14 14.09
C VAL A 208 -10.95 -15.25 13.34
N MET A 209 -10.73 -14.04 13.83
CA MET A 209 -9.74 -13.11 13.29
C MET A 209 -8.36 -13.79 13.22
N ASN A 210 -7.68 -13.69 12.07
CA ASN A 210 -6.36 -14.28 11.80
C ASN A 210 -6.20 -15.68 12.43
N ARG A 211 -7.15 -16.58 12.14
CA ARG A 211 -7.27 -17.90 12.76
C ARG A 211 -5.90 -18.61 12.83
N PRO A 212 -5.36 -18.88 14.04
CA PRO A 212 -4.07 -19.54 14.23
C PRO A 212 -3.95 -20.91 13.57
N ILE A 213 -2.73 -21.27 13.16
CA ILE A 213 -2.40 -22.62 12.71
C ILE A 213 -2.45 -23.59 13.90
N VAL A 214 -3.07 -24.75 13.71
CA VAL A 214 -3.18 -25.81 14.73
C VAL A 214 -2.41 -27.07 14.32
N ASN A 215 -2.16 -27.99 15.27
CA ASN A 215 -1.31 -29.17 15.04
C ASN A 215 -1.95 -30.29 14.17
N HIS A 216 -3.15 -30.09 13.62
CA HIS A 216 -3.91 -31.03 12.77
C HIS A 216 -3.95 -32.50 13.27
N VAL A 217 -4.11 -32.74 14.57
CA VAL A 217 -4.12 -34.10 15.14
C VAL A 217 -5.42 -34.84 14.80
N ASN A 218 -6.54 -34.11 14.79
CA ASN A 218 -7.87 -34.64 14.49
C ASN A 218 -8.47 -33.92 13.28
N LYS A 219 -9.47 -34.54 12.64
CA LYS A 219 -10.21 -33.91 11.52
C LYS A 219 -10.96 -32.62 11.89
N THR A 220 -11.18 -32.39 13.18
CA THR A 220 -11.81 -31.18 13.72
C THR A 220 -10.82 -30.06 14.01
N ASP A 221 -9.52 -30.33 13.89
CA ASP A 221 -8.48 -29.32 14.04
C ASP A 221 -8.39 -28.56 12.71
N VAL A 222 -9.17 -27.48 12.63
CA VAL A 222 -9.35 -26.68 11.41
C VAL A 222 -8.75 -25.28 11.54
N ASP A 223 -7.98 -24.92 10.53
CA ASP A 223 -7.43 -23.59 10.27
C ASP A 223 -7.45 -23.25 8.77
N GLU A 224 -6.93 -22.08 8.41
CA GLU A 224 -6.97 -21.61 7.03
C GLU A 224 -6.10 -22.45 6.08
N THR A 225 -5.11 -23.19 6.56
CA THR A 225 -4.33 -24.13 5.73
C THR A 225 -5.21 -25.34 5.35
N THR A 226 -5.98 -25.85 6.31
CA THR A 226 -6.86 -27.01 6.11
C THR A 226 -8.07 -26.69 5.25
N ASP A 227 -8.71 -25.54 5.47
CA ASP A 227 -9.84 -25.10 4.66
C ASP A 227 -9.36 -24.87 3.21
N THR A 228 -8.17 -24.28 3.01
CA THR A 228 -7.56 -24.14 1.68
C THR A 228 -7.34 -25.48 0.98
N ARG A 229 -6.78 -26.48 1.70
CA ARG A 229 -6.55 -27.83 1.16
C ARG A 229 -7.86 -28.49 0.71
N ASP A 230 -8.87 -28.45 1.55
CA ASP A 230 -10.16 -29.09 1.29
C ASP A 230 -10.89 -28.42 0.11
N THR A 231 -10.79 -27.08 0.00
CA THR A 231 -11.28 -26.32 -1.15
C THR A 231 -10.60 -26.75 -2.45
N ILE A 232 -9.27 -26.88 -2.45
CA ILE A 232 -8.53 -27.33 -3.63
C ILE A 232 -8.89 -28.76 -4.03
N ASP A 233 -8.98 -29.70 -3.08
CA ASP A 233 -9.40 -31.08 -3.34
C ASP A 233 -10.79 -31.13 -4.00
N TRP A 234 -11.71 -30.29 -3.54
CA TRP A 234 -13.04 -30.19 -4.13
C TRP A 234 -13.00 -29.60 -5.54
N LEU A 235 -12.28 -28.49 -5.76
CA LEU A 235 -12.17 -27.82 -7.07
C LEU A 235 -11.61 -28.77 -8.14
N LEU A 236 -10.50 -29.45 -7.83
CA LEU A 236 -9.85 -30.40 -8.73
C LEU A 236 -10.79 -31.51 -9.20
N LYS A 237 -11.69 -31.94 -8.32
CA LYS A 237 -12.64 -33.02 -8.57
C LYS A 237 -13.90 -32.57 -9.30
N ASN A 238 -14.40 -31.36 -9.02
CA ASN A 238 -15.74 -30.93 -9.43
C ASN A 238 -15.73 -29.93 -10.60
N GLU A 239 -14.65 -29.16 -10.79
CA GLU A 239 -14.59 -28.16 -11.85
C GLU A 239 -13.84 -28.70 -13.08
N SER A 240 -14.58 -29.13 -14.10
CA SER A 240 -14.01 -29.61 -15.37
C SER A 240 -13.25 -28.51 -16.13
N GLY A 241 -12.30 -28.89 -16.98
CA GLY A 241 -11.52 -27.94 -17.78
C GLY A 241 -10.35 -27.32 -17.01
N ASN A 242 -10.02 -27.86 -15.83
CA ASN A 242 -8.84 -27.47 -15.06
C ASN A 242 -7.60 -28.28 -15.46
N ASN A 243 -6.40 -27.70 -15.33
CA ASN A 243 -5.12 -28.37 -15.60
C ASN A 243 -4.42 -28.95 -14.35
N GLY A 244 -5.09 -28.91 -13.19
CA GLY A 244 -4.59 -29.41 -11.91
C GLY A 244 -3.65 -28.48 -11.13
N ALA A 245 -3.30 -27.29 -11.66
CA ALA A 245 -2.48 -26.30 -10.95
C ALA A 245 -3.35 -25.20 -10.31
N VAL A 246 -2.93 -24.73 -9.14
CA VAL A 246 -3.59 -23.68 -8.36
C VAL A 246 -2.57 -22.61 -8.02
N GLY A 247 -2.89 -21.36 -8.34
CA GLY A 247 -2.25 -20.18 -7.74
C GLY A 247 -3.15 -19.57 -6.68
N VAL A 248 -2.56 -19.01 -5.63
CA VAL A 248 -3.30 -18.29 -4.59
C VAL A 248 -2.72 -16.89 -4.43
N TYR A 249 -3.57 -15.88 -4.37
CA TYR A 249 -3.13 -14.51 -4.15
C TYR A 249 -4.13 -13.75 -3.28
N GLY A 250 -3.71 -12.60 -2.77
CA GLY A 250 -4.62 -11.69 -2.10
C GLY A 250 -3.90 -10.49 -1.48
N VAL A 251 -4.66 -9.44 -1.22
CA VAL A 251 -4.19 -8.23 -0.52
C VAL A 251 -4.69 -8.24 0.93
N SER A 252 -3.89 -7.84 1.92
CA SER A 252 -4.31 -7.73 3.35
C SER A 252 -4.62 -9.08 3.98
N TYR A 253 -5.80 -9.23 4.58
CA TYR A 253 -6.32 -10.52 5.06
C TYR A 253 -6.31 -11.61 3.96
N PRO A 254 -6.78 -11.36 2.72
CA PRO A 254 -6.50 -12.26 1.60
C PRO A 254 -5.01 -12.56 1.34
N GLY A 255 -4.10 -11.64 1.64
CA GLY A 255 -2.65 -11.85 1.61
C GLY A 255 -2.20 -12.85 2.69
N PHE A 256 -2.65 -12.66 3.93
CA PHE A 256 -2.51 -13.66 5.00
C PHE A 256 -3.02 -15.03 4.55
N LEU A 257 -4.21 -15.10 3.94
CA LEU A 257 -4.78 -16.35 3.44
C LEU A 257 -3.99 -16.95 2.27
N ALA A 258 -3.33 -16.14 1.45
CA ALA A 258 -2.43 -16.61 0.41
C ALA A 258 -1.15 -17.21 1.00
N MET A 259 -0.57 -16.62 2.05
CA MET A 259 0.56 -17.23 2.76
C MET A 259 0.14 -18.54 3.45
N MET A 260 -1.04 -18.58 4.07
CA MET A 260 -1.59 -19.80 4.68
C MET A 260 -1.76 -20.94 3.65
N ALA A 261 -1.99 -20.63 2.37
CA ALA A 261 -2.02 -21.63 1.31
C ALA A 261 -0.63 -22.22 0.97
N GLY A 262 0.44 -21.50 1.33
CA GLY A 262 1.84 -21.89 1.17
C GLY A 262 2.42 -22.73 2.31
N ILE A 263 1.74 -22.79 3.46
CA ILE A 263 2.18 -23.54 4.64
C ILE A 263 1.49 -24.90 4.66
N ASP A 264 2.27 -25.99 4.74
CA ASP A 264 1.78 -27.35 4.49
C ASP A 264 0.93 -27.40 3.19
N ALA A 265 1.52 -26.88 2.11
CA ALA A 265 0.78 -26.57 0.91
C ALA A 265 0.18 -27.82 0.26
N HIS A 266 -1.04 -27.70 -0.27
CA HIS A 266 -1.59 -28.75 -1.12
C HIS A 266 -0.68 -28.95 -2.35
N PRO A 267 -0.39 -30.19 -2.80
CA PRO A 267 0.51 -30.43 -3.94
C PRO A 267 0.11 -29.75 -5.26
N ALA A 268 -1.15 -29.33 -5.40
CA ALA A 268 -1.65 -28.57 -6.55
C ALA A 268 -1.31 -27.07 -6.48
N VAL A 269 -0.96 -26.52 -5.31
CA VAL A 269 -0.49 -25.14 -5.19
C VAL A 269 0.89 -25.05 -5.83
N LYS A 270 1.02 -24.23 -6.87
CA LYS A 270 2.26 -24.06 -7.64
C LYS A 270 2.85 -22.67 -7.56
N ALA A 271 2.07 -21.69 -7.09
CA ALA A 271 2.53 -20.33 -6.84
C ALA A 271 1.62 -19.65 -5.82
N ILE A 272 2.18 -18.83 -4.94
CA ILE A 272 1.43 -17.91 -4.10
C ILE A 272 1.94 -16.48 -4.27
N SER A 273 1.05 -15.50 -4.14
CA SER A 273 1.40 -14.09 -4.00
C SER A 273 0.65 -13.46 -2.82
N PRO A 274 1.22 -13.55 -1.61
CA PRO A 274 0.82 -12.71 -0.49
C PRO A 274 1.16 -11.26 -0.82
N GLN A 275 0.18 -10.37 -0.69
CA GLN A 275 0.34 -8.95 -1.03
C GLN A 275 -0.10 -8.13 0.17
N ALA A 276 0.80 -7.35 0.79
CA ALA A 276 0.59 -6.73 2.09
C ALA A 276 -0.12 -7.67 3.08
N PRO A 277 0.48 -8.84 3.37
CA PRO A 277 -0.16 -9.85 4.20
C PRO A 277 -0.16 -9.45 5.68
N MET A 278 -1.30 -9.65 6.36
CA MET A 278 -1.39 -9.53 7.82
C MET A 278 -0.56 -10.64 8.50
N THR A 279 0.72 -10.39 8.74
CA THR A 279 1.69 -11.42 9.14
C THR A 279 1.81 -11.46 10.66
N ASP A 280 2.10 -10.32 11.28
CA ASP A 280 2.11 -10.14 12.72
C ASP A 280 1.39 -8.83 13.09
N VAL A 281 0.11 -9.01 13.42
CA VAL A 281 -0.81 -7.94 13.79
C VAL A 281 -0.43 -7.20 15.08
N TRP A 282 0.57 -7.68 15.84
CA TRP A 282 1.08 -6.99 17.04
C TRP A 282 2.45 -6.33 16.82
N MET A 283 3.33 -6.92 16.02
CA MET A 283 4.67 -6.36 15.84
C MET A 283 4.67 -5.11 14.96
N GLY A 284 3.94 -5.10 13.84
CA GLY A 284 3.98 -3.95 12.93
C GLY A 284 2.97 -3.97 11.78
N ASP A 285 1.93 -4.79 11.85
CA ASP A 285 0.79 -4.74 10.93
C ASP A 285 -0.43 -4.05 11.62
N ASP A 286 -1.62 -4.61 11.51
CA ASP A 286 -2.90 -3.95 11.74
C ASP A 286 -3.15 -3.33 13.13
N PHE A 287 -2.86 -4.08 14.20
CA PHE A 287 -3.40 -3.76 15.53
C PHE A 287 -2.40 -3.07 16.43
N PHE A 288 -1.12 -3.43 16.34
CA PHE A 288 -0.08 -2.74 17.09
C PHE A 288 1.20 -2.60 16.26
N HIS A 289 1.95 -1.54 16.55
CA HIS A 289 3.32 -1.37 16.07
C HIS A 289 4.26 -1.23 17.26
N ASN A 290 5.20 -2.17 17.42
CA ASN A 290 6.11 -2.27 18.56
C ASN A 290 5.37 -2.08 19.92
N GLY A 291 4.17 -2.63 20.01
CA GLY A 291 3.27 -2.57 21.17
C GLY A 291 2.42 -1.29 21.32
N ALA A 292 2.54 -0.31 20.44
CA ALA A 292 1.61 0.83 20.36
C ALA A 292 0.32 0.42 19.66
N PHE A 293 -0.84 0.55 20.31
CA PHE A 293 -2.11 0.08 19.77
C PHE A 293 -2.67 1.06 18.74
N ARG A 294 -2.95 0.56 17.53
CA ARG A 294 -3.56 1.29 16.41
C ARG A 294 -5.06 1.50 16.65
N GLN A 295 -5.36 2.40 17.59
CA GLN A 295 -6.68 2.72 18.09
C GLN A 295 -7.76 2.92 17.03
N THR A 296 -7.63 3.84 16.08
CA THR A 296 -8.71 4.04 15.08
C THR A 296 -8.90 2.83 14.17
N TYR A 297 -7.80 2.15 13.83
CA TYR A 297 -7.84 0.99 12.96
C TYR A 297 -8.49 -0.21 13.66
N GLY A 298 -7.94 -0.62 14.80
CA GLY A 298 -8.45 -1.74 15.59
C GLY A 298 -9.89 -1.50 16.08
N PHE A 299 -10.28 -0.25 16.36
CA PHE A 299 -11.65 0.10 16.69
C PHE A 299 -12.61 -0.14 15.52
N ASP A 300 -12.29 0.34 14.31
CA ASP A 300 -13.16 0.21 13.14
C ASP A 300 -13.17 -1.21 12.56
N TYR A 301 -11.99 -1.82 12.42
CA TYR A 301 -11.81 -3.11 11.74
C TYR A 301 -12.44 -4.27 12.52
N VAL A 302 -12.30 -4.29 13.86
CA VAL A 302 -12.96 -5.31 14.69
C VAL A 302 -14.48 -5.19 14.61
N GLN A 303 -15.02 -3.97 14.62
CA GLN A 303 -16.46 -3.79 14.40
C GLN A 303 -16.89 -4.28 13.02
N GLN A 304 -16.12 -3.95 11.98
CA GLN A 304 -16.40 -4.39 10.61
C GLN A 304 -16.50 -5.92 10.48
N LEU A 305 -15.58 -6.67 11.10
CA LEU A 305 -15.51 -8.12 10.90
C LEU A 305 -16.23 -8.96 11.97
N GLU A 306 -16.38 -8.46 13.20
CA GLU A 306 -16.92 -9.26 14.32
C GLU A 306 -18.31 -8.85 14.78
N ALA A 307 -18.81 -7.65 14.44
CA ALA A 307 -20.13 -7.20 14.91
C ALA A 307 -21.29 -7.96 14.26
N GLN A 308 -21.10 -8.45 13.04
CA GLN A 308 -22.06 -9.29 12.32
C GLN A 308 -21.35 -10.15 11.27
N LYS A 309 -22.11 -11.01 10.57
CA LYS A 309 -21.57 -11.99 9.60
C LYS A 309 -21.02 -11.35 8.32
N THR A 310 -21.56 -10.20 7.93
CA THR A 310 -21.10 -9.37 6.81
C THR A 310 -20.38 -8.14 7.36
N ASP A 311 -19.76 -7.34 6.50
CA ASP A 311 -19.12 -6.10 6.96
C ASP A 311 -20.09 -5.15 7.68
N ALA A 312 -19.63 -4.59 8.80
CA ALA A 312 -20.33 -3.57 9.59
C ALA A 312 -19.42 -2.35 9.80
N ARG A 313 -19.29 -1.51 8.77
CA ARG A 313 -18.40 -0.33 8.83
C ARG A 313 -18.86 0.68 9.88
N VAL A 314 -17.89 1.33 10.51
CA VAL A 314 -18.13 2.42 11.45
C VAL A 314 -18.41 3.70 10.67
N GLU A 315 -19.62 4.22 10.82
CA GLU A 315 -20.03 5.51 10.26
C GLU A 315 -19.93 6.59 11.34
N SER A 316 -18.95 7.50 11.21
CA SER A 316 -18.82 8.66 12.10
C SER A 316 -18.82 9.96 11.30
N LYS A 317 -19.65 10.91 11.73
CA LYS A 317 -19.67 12.29 11.21
C LYS A 317 -18.81 13.26 12.03
N GLY A 318 -18.27 12.81 13.16
CA GLY A 318 -17.45 13.60 14.07
C GLY A 318 -15.96 13.41 13.84
N ASP A 319 -15.17 14.33 14.38
CA ASP A 319 -13.72 14.18 14.44
C ASP A 319 -13.35 13.05 15.41
N THR A 320 -12.76 11.97 14.89
CA THR A 320 -12.34 10.82 15.71
C THR A 320 -11.28 11.24 16.74
N TYR A 321 -10.50 12.30 16.47
CA TYR A 321 -9.59 12.89 17.45
C TYR A 321 -10.37 13.29 18.72
N ASP A 322 -11.45 14.06 18.57
CA ASP A 322 -12.27 14.48 19.71
C ASP A 322 -13.01 13.31 20.35
N TYR A 323 -13.46 12.34 19.54
CA TYR A 323 -14.12 11.14 20.04
C TYR A 323 -13.21 10.36 21.00
N PHE A 324 -12.01 9.96 20.56
CA PHE A 324 -11.12 9.17 21.40
C PHE A 324 -10.57 9.98 22.58
N LEU A 325 -10.33 11.29 22.40
CA LEU A 325 -9.84 12.14 23.48
C LEU A 325 -10.86 12.26 24.62
N LYS A 326 -12.14 12.42 24.27
CA LYS A 326 -13.27 12.46 25.23
C LYS A 326 -13.41 11.17 26.02
N HIS A 327 -13.15 10.01 25.41
CA HIS A 327 -13.28 8.70 26.05
C HIS A 327 -12.08 8.32 26.93
N VAL A 328 -11.03 9.14 26.97
CA VAL A 328 -9.81 8.98 27.78
C VAL A 328 -8.94 7.81 27.31
N ASN A 329 -9.46 6.60 27.28
CA ASN A 329 -8.72 5.38 26.94
C ASN A 329 -9.56 4.48 26.01
N PHE A 330 -8.96 3.40 25.52
CA PHE A 330 -9.65 2.49 24.62
C PHE A 330 -10.84 1.77 25.29
N ALA A 331 -10.73 1.39 26.57
CA ALA A 331 -11.84 0.78 27.30
C ALA A 331 -13.09 1.68 27.35
N GLY A 332 -12.90 2.99 27.51
CA GLY A 332 -13.98 3.98 27.45
C GLY A 332 -14.66 4.01 26.08
N ALA A 333 -13.88 4.02 25.00
CA ALA A 333 -14.39 4.03 23.62
C ALA A 333 -15.07 2.70 23.27
N ALA A 334 -14.45 1.57 23.60
CA ALA A 334 -14.99 0.23 23.38
C ALA A 334 -16.33 0.01 24.11
N LYS A 335 -16.47 0.55 25.33
CA LYS A 335 -17.73 0.52 26.07
C LYS A 335 -18.82 1.36 25.42
N ASP A 336 -18.50 2.58 24.98
CA ASP A 336 -19.43 3.47 24.29
C ASP A 336 -19.96 2.83 23.00
N ALA A 337 -19.09 2.14 22.26
CA ALA A 337 -19.43 1.43 21.02
C ALA A 337 -20.01 0.01 21.22
N GLY A 338 -20.10 -0.50 22.46
CA GLY A 338 -20.60 -1.85 22.74
C GLY A 338 -19.68 -2.99 22.28
N MET A 339 -18.38 -2.72 22.12
CA MET A 339 -17.37 -3.68 21.65
C MET A 339 -16.91 -4.68 22.72
N GLU A 340 -17.32 -4.51 24.00
CA GLU A 340 -16.85 -5.31 25.14
C GLU A 340 -17.13 -6.84 25.02
N LYS A 341 -17.87 -7.26 24.00
CA LYS A 341 -18.18 -8.67 23.71
C LYS A 341 -17.59 -9.18 22.39
N LEU A 342 -16.99 -8.31 21.58
CA LEU A 342 -16.34 -8.73 20.33
C LEU A 342 -15.03 -9.45 20.67
N PRO A 343 -14.81 -10.69 20.19
CA PRO A 343 -13.69 -11.52 20.59
C PRO A 343 -12.32 -10.81 20.54
N THR A 344 -12.02 -10.10 19.46
CA THR A 344 -10.73 -9.41 19.30
C THR A 344 -10.64 -8.15 20.16
N ALA A 345 -11.75 -7.40 20.32
CA ALA A 345 -11.77 -6.24 21.22
C ALA A 345 -11.52 -6.65 22.69
N VAL A 346 -12.08 -7.78 23.12
CA VAL A 346 -11.80 -8.36 24.44
C VAL A 346 -10.31 -8.67 24.61
N LYS A 347 -9.62 -9.07 23.54
CA LYS A 347 -8.18 -9.34 23.55
C LYS A 347 -7.36 -8.07 23.61
N PHE A 348 -7.72 -7.02 22.88
CA PHE A 348 -7.10 -5.70 23.07
C PHE A 348 -7.19 -5.24 24.52
N LEU A 349 -8.38 -5.32 25.12
CA LEU A 349 -8.63 -4.84 26.49
C LEU A 349 -7.85 -5.60 27.55
N ASN A 350 -7.58 -6.90 27.36
CA ASN A 350 -7.04 -7.76 28.41
C ASN A 350 -5.59 -8.22 28.16
N GLU A 351 -5.11 -8.19 26.91
CA GLU A 351 -3.80 -8.69 26.50
C GLU A 351 -3.05 -7.65 25.64
N PRO A 352 -2.73 -6.45 26.14
CA PRO A 352 -2.06 -5.41 25.35
C PRO A 352 -0.57 -5.66 25.07
N SER A 353 0.06 -6.61 25.75
CA SER A 353 1.45 -7.03 25.54
C SER A 353 1.53 -8.20 24.56
N TYR A 354 2.72 -8.53 24.06
CA TYR A 354 2.92 -9.57 23.04
C TYR A 354 2.82 -10.99 23.62
N THR A 355 1.64 -11.35 24.11
CA THR A 355 1.34 -12.65 24.71
C THR A 355 1.37 -13.78 23.69
N LYS A 356 1.25 -15.02 24.17
CA LYS A 356 1.07 -16.20 23.31
C LYS A 356 -0.10 -16.03 22.32
N PHE A 357 -1.16 -15.33 22.71
CA PHE A 357 -2.33 -15.12 21.84
C PHE A 357 -1.94 -14.41 20.53
N TRP A 358 -1.18 -13.32 20.61
CA TRP A 358 -0.71 -12.61 19.41
C TRP A 358 0.32 -13.41 18.63
N LYS A 359 1.25 -14.07 19.33
CA LYS A 359 2.26 -14.92 18.69
C LYS A 359 1.66 -16.09 17.92
N ASP A 360 0.57 -16.67 18.43
CA ASP A 360 -0.14 -17.76 17.75
C ASP A 360 -0.83 -17.28 16.45
N MET A 361 -1.10 -15.98 16.31
CA MET A 361 -1.59 -15.39 15.06
C MET A 361 -0.45 -15.02 14.10
N GLY A 362 0.78 -14.92 14.59
CA GLY A 362 1.98 -14.60 13.80
C GLY A 362 2.32 -15.70 12.80
N VAL A 363 2.25 -15.39 11.51
CA VAL A 363 2.50 -16.37 10.44
C VAL A 363 3.99 -16.67 10.27
N GLU A 364 4.85 -15.69 10.56
CA GLU A 364 6.29 -15.76 10.34
C GLU A 364 6.97 -16.90 11.11
N TYR A 365 6.38 -17.36 12.21
CA TYR A 365 6.86 -18.48 13.01
C TYR A 365 6.71 -19.84 12.32
N HIS A 366 5.89 -19.92 11.27
CA HIS A 366 5.64 -21.13 10.48
C HIS A 366 6.47 -21.17 9.18
N LEU A 367 7.10 -20.05 8.80
CA LEU A 367 7.88 -19.89 7.56
C LEU A 367 9.30 -20.47 7.67
N THR A 368 9.37 -21.78 7.89
CA THR A 368 10.63 -22.50 8.15
C THR A 368 11.28 -23.13 6.91
N LYS A 369 10.57 -23.14 5.77
CA LYS A 369 11.02 -23.68 4.48
C LYS A 369 10.22 -23.05 3.34
N VAL A 370 10.81 -23.01 2.16
CA VAL A 370 10.12 -22.62 0.92
C VAL A 370 9.42 -23.86 0.34
N GLU A 371 8.09 -23.94 0.47
CA GLU A 371 7.28 -25.04 -0.08
C GLU A 371 6.80 -24.76 -1.51
N VAL A 372 6.44 -23.50 -1.77
CA VAL A 372 5.84 -23.02 -3.00
C VAL A 372 6.62 -21.79 -3.46
N PRO A 373 6.80 -21.57 -4.78
CA PRO A 373 7.21 -20.27 -5.29
C PRO A 373 6.32 -19.13 -4.76
N THR A 374 6.95 -18.10 -4.18
CA THR A 374 6.28 -17.02 -3.47
C THR A 374 6.69 -15.67 -4.06
N LEU A 375 5.70 -14.84 -4.41
CA LEU A 375 5.89 -13.45 -4.81
C LEU A 375 5.26 -12.53 -3.76
N GLU A 376 6.09 -12.03 -2.85
CA GLU A 376 5.71 -11.00 -1.88
C GLU A 376 5.52 -9.65 -2.57
N VAL A 377 4.46 -8.92 -2.22
CA VAL A 377 4.15 -7.61 -2.84
C VAL A 377 3.72 -6.62 -1.77
N GLY A 378 4.35 -5.46 -1.68
CA GLY A 378 4.03 -4.43 -0.70
C GLY A 378 4.32 -3.03 -1.20
N GLY A 379 3.93 -2.04 -0.41
CA GLY A 379 4.16 -0.62 -0.68
C GLY A 379 5.05 0.04 0.37
N TYR A 380 5.91 0.97 -0.05
CA TYR A 380 6.70 1.80 0.88
C TYR A 380 5.84 2.72 1.75
N TRP A 381 4.60 2.99 1.34
CA TRP A 381 3.62 3.75 2.11
C TRP A 381 2.40 2.89 2.45
N ASP A 382 2.59 1.59 2.67
CA ASP A 382 1.53 0.71 3.15
C ASP A 382 1.12 1.09 4.58
N GLN A 383 -0.03 1.75 4.69
CA GLN A 383 -0.50 2.24 5.97
C GLN A 383 -1.18 1.20 6.86
N GLU A 384 -1.33 -0.05 6.42
CA GLU A 384 -2.06 -1.11 7.13
C GLU A 384 -1.12 -2.25 7.55
N ASP A 385 -0.38 -2.81 6.59
CA ASP A 385 0.39 -4.06 6.72
C ASP A 385 1.87 -3.85 6.33
N MET A 386 2.56 -2.96 7.05
CA MET A 386 3.93 -2.54 6.72
C MET A 386 4.98 -3.64 7.01
N TRP A 387 4.74 -4.45 8.04
CA TRP A 387 5.66 -5.47 8.52
C TRP A 387 5.65 -6.71 7.62
N GLY A 388 4.46 -7.17 7.24
CA GLY A 388 4.28 -8.51 6.68
C GLY A 388 5.10 -8.82 5.45
N THR A 389 4.97 -8.03 4.39
CA THR A 389 5.67 -8.27 3.11
C THR A 389 7.18 -8.47 3.30
N GLN A 390 7.80 -7.60 4.10
CA GLN A 390 9.24 -7.58 4.29
C GLN A 390 9.69 -8.71 5.23
N GLU A 391 8.95 -8.99 6.29
CA GLU A 391 9.28 -10.05 7.24
C GLU A 391 9.08 -11.45 6.63
N GLU A 392 7.97 -11.68 5.90
CA GLU A 392 7.73 -12.95 5.21
C GLU A 392 8.83 -13.24 4.18
N TYR A 393 9.21 -12.24 3.38
CA TYR A 393 10.36 -12.33 2.48
C TYR A 393 11.64 -12.68 3.25
N ALA A 394 11.97 -11.95 4.32
CA ALA A 394 13.20 -12.16 5.08
C ALA A 394 13.28 -13.58 5.68
N LYS A 395 12.16 -14.11 6.20
CA LYS A 395 12.09 -15.49 6.74
C LYS A 395 12.28 -16.53 5.64
N LEU A 396 11.55 -16.41 4.54
CA LEU A 396 11.56 -17.40 3.46
C LEU A 396 12.87 -17.35 2.66
N HIS A 397 13.37 -16.15 2.33
CA HIS A 397 14.60 -15.97 1.57
C HIS A 397 15.82 -16.57 2.29
N ALA A 398 15.86 -16.50 3.63
CA ALA A 398 16.91 -17.15 4.43
C ALA A 398 16.97 -18.68 4.22
N GLN A 399 15.89 -19.30 3.72
CA GLN A 399 15.79 -20.72 3.42
C GLN A 399 15.79 -21.04 1.91
N ASP A 400 15.84 -20.01 1.04
CA ASP A 400 15.58 -20.14 -0.40
C ASP A 400 16.81 -20.57 -1.20
N LYS A 401 17.02 -21.87 -1.30
CA LYS A 401 18.14 -22.47 -2.06
C LYS A 401 17.87 -22.56 -3.57
N ASP A 402 16.60 -22.44 -3.98
CA ASP A 402 16.14 -22.69 -5.33
C ASP A 402 15.78 -21.41 -6.09
N HIS A 403 15.96 -20.22 -5.48
CA HIS A 403 15.55 -18.92 -6.02
C HIS A 403 14.05 -18.90 -6.40
N LYS A 404 13.21 -19.20 -5.41
CA LYS A 404 11.75 -19.29 -5.51
C LYS A 404 11.01 -18.22 -4.69
N VAL A 405 11.72 -17.39 -3.94
CA VAL A 405 11.16 -16.33 -3.11
C VAL A 405 11.53 -14.99 -3.73
N PHE A 406 10.51 -14.23 -4.11
CA PHE A 406 10.64 -12.95 -4.79
C PHE A 406 9.87 -11.87 -4.01
N MET A 407 10.29 -10.62 -4.14
CA MET A 407 9.60 -9.49 -3.52
C MET A 407 9.47 -8.31 -4.48
N VAL A 408 8.35 -7.60 -4.37
CA VAL A 408 8.09 -6.32 -5.04
C VAL A 408 7.73 -5.28 -4.00
N LEU A 409 8.49 -4.19 -3.92
CA LEU A 409 8.16 -3.01 -3.12
C LEU A 409 7.97 -1.81 -4.04
N GLY A 410 6.74 -1.33 -4.16
CA GLY A 410 6.40 -0.18 -5.00
C GLY A 410 6.07 1.08 -4.20
N PRO A 411 5.87 2.23 -4.87
CA PRO A 411 5.57 3.50 -4.23
C PRO A 411 4.07 3.61 -3.90
N TRP A 412 3.52 2.57 -3.28
CA TRP A 412 2.09 2.39 -3.11
C TRP A 412 1.66 2.52 -1.67
N ASN A 413 0.41 2.92 -1.50
CA ASN A 413 -0.35 2.64 -0.30
C ASN A 413 -0.88 1.21 -0.29
N HIS A 414 -1.54 0.84 0.80
CA HIS A 414 -2.12 -0.48 0.98
C HIS A 414 -3.06 -0.90 -0.18
N GLY A 415 -2.65 -1.90 -0.96
CA GLY A 415 -3.35 -2.40 -2.15
C GLY A 415 -3.29 -1.50 -3.39
N GLY A 416 -2.49 -0.43 -3.37
CA GLY A 416 -2.45 0.60 -4.42
C GLY A 416 -2.01 0.09 -5.79
N TRP A 417 -1.25 -1.02 -5.84
CA TRP A 417 -0.81 -1.68 -7.08
C TRP A 417 -1.94 -2.33 -7.88
N GLY A 418 -3.16 -2.41 -7.34
CA GLY A 418 -4.34 -2.80 -8.13
C GLY A 418 -4.79 -1.74 -9.13
N GLY A 419 -4.36 -0.48 -8.96
CA GLY A 419 -4.59 0.61 -9.91
C GLY A 419 -3.35 0.96 -10.74
N PRO A 420 -3.39 2.08 -11.50
CA PRO A 420 -2.26 2.51 -12.32
C PRO A 420 -0.99 2.84 -11.54
N GLY A 421 -1.11 3.39 -10.32
CA GLY A 421 0.05 3.68 -9.46
C GLY A 421 0.95 4.82 -9.99
N ASN A 422 0.42 5.75 -10.77
CA ASN A 422 1.15 6.91 -11.30
C ASN A 422 1.32 8.05 -10.29
N GLU A 423 0.51 8.05 -9.23
CA GLU A 423 0.54 9.04 -8.16
C GLU A 423 0.06 8.44 -6.84
N LEU A 424 0.43 9.09 -5.74
CA LEU A 424 -0.09 8.79 -4.40
C LEU A 424 -0.33 10.08 -3.63
N GLY A 425 -1.44 10.18 -2.90
CA GLY A 425 -1.78 11.34 -2.09
C GLY A 425 -3.02 12.10 -2.57
N GLY A 426 -3.14 13.37 -2.17
CA GLY A 426 -4.24 14.25 -2.50
C GLY A 426 -4.01 15.69 -2.03
N ASN A 427 -5.06 16.35 -1.54
CA ASN A 427 -5.06 17.78 -1.24
C ASN A 427 -4.03 18.24 -0.19
N PHE A 428 -3.49 17.33 0.62
CA PHE A 428 -2.55 17.64 1.70
C PHE A 428 -1.13 17.13 1.45
N GLY A 429 -0.85 16.65 0.25
CA GLY A 429 0.43 16.05 -0.12
C GLY A 429 0.17 15.11 -1.28
N LYS A 430 0.90 15.30 -2.39
CA LYS A 430 0.74 14.51 -3.61
C LYS A 430 2.11 14.22 -4.17
N LEU A 431 2.38 12.94 -4.39
CA LEU A 431 3.57 12.42 -5.06
C LEU A 431 3.18 11.99 -6.47
N GLU A 432 3.92 12.47 -7.46
CA GLU A 432 3.75 12.08 -8.86
C GLU A 432 4.96 11.25 -9.26
N PHE A 433 4.71 10.01 -9.69
CA PHE A 433 5.76 9.09 -10.11
C PHE A 433 6.02 9.15 -11.61
N GLY A 434 5.09 9.71 -12.39
CA GLY A 434 5.22 9.94 -13.83
C GLY A 434 5.01 8.70 -14.71
N GLU A 435 5.13 7.51 -14.14
CA GLU A 435 4.94 6.22 -14.80
C GLU A 435 3.87 5.38 -14.08
N PRO A 436 3.08 4.55 -14.80
CA PRO A 436 2.04 3.72 -14.20
C PRO A 436 2.66 2.50 -13.50
N THR A 437 3.24 2.72 -12.32
CA THR A 437 4.01 1.71 -11.59
C THR A 437 3.23 0.44 -11.27
N GLY A 438 1.93 0.55 -10.99
CA GLY A 438 1.05 -0.59 -10.73
C GLY A 438 0.81 -1.43 -11.98
N ASP A 439 0.56 -0.78 -13.13
CA ASP A 439 0.39 -1.46 -14.42
C ASP A 439 1.68 -2.17 -14.84
N GLU A 440 2.84 -1.51 -14.68
CA GLU A 440 4.14 -2.10 -14.98
C GLU A 440 4.40 -3.35 -14.11
N TYR A 441 4.13 -3.28 -12.82
CA TYR A 441 4.23 -4.43 -11.91
C TYR A 441 3.34 -5.59 -12.37
N ARG A 442 2.04 -5.34 -12.61
CA ARG A 442 1.11 -6.43 -12.95
C ARG A 442 1.47 -7.07 -14.29
N LYS A 443 1.87 -6.25 -15.27
CA LYS A 443 2.20 -6.68 -16.63
C LYS A 443 3.53 -7.40 -16.74
N THR A 444 4.55 -6.94 -16.00
CA THR A 444 5.92 -7.44 -16.16
C THR A 444 6.35 -8.41 -15.06
N ILE A 445 5.62 -8.48 -13.94
CA ILE A 445 5.97 -9.32 -12.79
C ILE A 445 4.82 -10.23 -12.38
N GLU A 446 3.65 -9.70 -11.97
CA GLU A 446 2.55 -10.51 -11.40
C GLU A 446 2.01 -11.54 -12.40
N ALA A 447 1.60 -11.10 -13.59
CA ALA A 447 1.04 -12.00 -14.59
C ALA A 447 2.10 -12.99 -15.10
N PRO A 448 3.34 -12.59 -15.47
CA PRO A 448 4.38 -13.53 -15.87
C PRO A 448 4.75 -14.55 -14.76
N PHE A 449 4.73 -14.16 -13.48
CA PHE A 449 4.96 -15.06 -12.35
C PHE A 449 3.96 -16.21 -12.35
N PHE A 450 2.66 -15.89 -12.34
CA PHE A 450 1.61 -16.91 -12.36
C PHE A 450 1.64 -17.72 -13.67
N GLU A 451 1.91 -17.09 -14.81
CA GLU A 451 2.04 -17.80 -16.08
C GLU A 451 3.19 -18.83 -16.08
N LYS A 452 4.34 -18.50 -15.50
CA LYS A 452 5.47 -19.42 -15.37
C LYS A 452 5.10 -20.64 -14.54
N TYR A 453 4.58 -20.42 -13.34
CA TYR A 453 4.38 -21.50 -12.37
C TYR A 453 3.08 -22.29 -12.58
N LEU A 454 2.05 -21.69 -13.17
CA LEU A 454 0.75 -22.34 -13.39
C LEU A 454 0.56 -22.87 -14.82
N LYS A 455 1.27 -22.30 -15.80
CA LYS A 455 1.11 -22.62 -17.24
C LYS A 455 2.41 -23.07 -17.91
N GLY A 456 3.55 -22.98 -17.22
CA GLY A 456 4.85 -23.33 -17.79
C GLY A 456 5.31 -22.38 -18.89
N LYS A 457 4.82 -21.13 -18.91
CA LYS A 457 5.26 -20.13 -19.89
C LYS A 457 6.60 -19.52 -19.45
N ASP A 458 7.47 -19.24 -20.42
CA ASP A 458 8.63 -18.40 -20.21
C ASP A 458 8.23 -16.93 -20.09
N GLY A 459 9.13 -16.08 -19.60
CA GLY A 459 8.94 -14.61 -19.58
C GLY A 459 9.00 -13.96 -18.20
N TYR A 460 8.99 -14.74 -17.12
CA TYR A 460 9.27 -14.23 -15.78
C TYR A 460 10.78 -14.22 -15.49
N ASP A 461 11.33 -13.03 -15.30
CA ASP A 461 12.77 -12.76 -15.25
C ASP A 461 13.24 -12.06 -13.97
N LEU A 462 12.36 -11.83 -13.01
CA LEU A 462 12.75 -11.25 -11.72
C LEU A 462 13.70 -12.22 -10.99
N MET A 463 14.91 -11.74 -10.67
CA MET A 463 15.94 -12.54 -10.00
C MET A 463 15.69 -12.72 -8.51
N GLY A 464 15.22 -11.65 -7.84
CA GLY A 464 14.94 -11.66 -6.41
C GLY A 464 13.96 -10.54 -6.05
N VAL A 465 14.40 -9.29 -6.12
CA VAL A 465 13.60 -8.14 -5.67
C VAL A 465 13.46 -7.07 -6.73
N ALA A 466 12.24 -6.60 -6.95
CA ALA A 466 11.96 -5.35 -7.67
C ALA A 466 11.57 -4.28 -6.65
N SER A 467 12.33 -3.18 -6.61
CA SER A 467 12.08 -2.07 -5.70
C SER A 467 11.92 -0.80 -6.50
N PHE A 468 10.87 -0.03 -6.26
CA PHE A 468 10.74 1.29 -6.85
C PHE A 468 11.49 2.33 -6.03
N ARG A 469 12.64 2.79 -6.52
CA ARG A 469 13.40 3.85 -5.86
C ARG A 469 12.69 5.18 -6.02
N THR A 470 12.07 5.63 -4.95
CA THR A 470 11.37 6.92 -4.86
C THR A 470 12.38 8.08 -4.90
N GLY A 471 11.93 9.29 -5.25
CA GLY A 471 12.79 10.47 -5.44
C GLY A 471 13.39 10.56 -6.85
N ILE A 472 13.99 9.48 -7.36
CA ILE A 472 14.35 9.37 -8.80
C ILE A 472 13.30 8.65 -9.64
N ASN A 473 12.27 8.10 -8.99
CA ASN A 473 11.10 7.43 -9.59
C ASN A 473 11.48 6.35 -10.62
N LYS A 474 12.19 5.32 -10.16
CA LYS A 474 12.70 4.27 -11.05
C LYS A 474 12.65 2.89 -10.40
N TRP A 475 12.19 1.89 -11.15
CA TRP A 475 12.36 0.48 -10.76
C TRP A 475 13.83 0.07 -10.77
N GLU A 476 14.27 -0.47 -9.65
CA GLU A 476 15.56 -1.12 -9.45
C GLU A 476 15.33 -2.62 -9.24
N ARG A 477 16.31 -3.42 -9.66
CA ARG A 477 16.29 -4.87 -9.55
C ARG A 477 17.48 -5.31 -8.72
N TYR A 478 17.22 -6.05 -7.63
CA TYR A 478 18.25 -6.57 -6.74
C TYR A 478 18.18 -8.10 -6.67
N GLU A 479 19.31 -8.73 -6.38
CA GLU A 479 19.38 -10.18 -6.15
C GLU A 479 18.73 -10.59 -4.82
N ALA A 480 18.76 -9.71 -3.82
CA ALA A 480 18.16 -9.90 -2.50
C ALA A 480 17.85 -8.54 -1.85
N TRP A 481 17.06 -8.56 -0.77
CA TRP A 481 16.80 -7.40 0.08
C TRP A 481 17.23 -7.65 1.53
N PRO A 482 17.89 -6.69 2.20
CA PRO A 482 18.47 -5.46 1.65
C PRO A 482 19.50 -5.72 0.53
N PRO A 483 19.78 -4.75 -0.36
CA PRO A 483 20.71 -4.97 -1.48
C PRO A 483 22.11 -5.36 -1.00
N PRO A 484 22.68 -6.50 -1.42
CA PRO A 484 23.90 -7.05 -0.83
C PRO A 484 25.19 -6.36 -1.29
N SER A 485 25.14 -5.55 -2.36
CA SER A 485 26.31 -4.88 -2.92
C SER A 485 25.94 -3.51 -3.52
N GLY A 486 26.96 -2.65 -3.70
CA GLY A 486 26.77 -1.30 -4.24
C GLY A 486 26.42 -0.22 -3.20
N PHE A 487 26.30 -0.59 -1.93
CA PHE A 487 25.97 0.33 -0.83
C PHE A 487 26.86 0.09 0.39
N LYS A 488 27.02 1.13 1.22
CA LYS A 488 27.78 1.09 2.48
C LYS A 488 26.89 1.53 3.66
N PRO A 489 27.11 1.00 4.88
CA PRO A 489 26.45 1.50 6.06
C PRO A 489 26.80 2.97 6.32
N ALA A 490 25.79 3.77 6.66
CA ALA A 490 25.94 5.16 7.06
C ALA A 490 25.11 5.47 8.31
N LYS A 491 25.46 6.60 8.94
CA LYS A 491 24.78 7.12 10.12
C LYS A 491 24.49 8.60 9.94
N VAL A 492 23.33 9.03 10.42
CA VAL A 492 22.97 10.44 10.51
C VAL A 492 22.59 10.76 11.96
N PHE A 493 23.44 11.52 12.64
CA PHE A 493 23.31 11.89 14.05
C PHE A 493 22.54 13.19 14.24
N LEU A 494 21.65 13.18 15.23
CA LEU A 494 20.89 14.35 15.69
C LEU A 494 21.81 15.32 16.45
N GLN A 495 21.86 16.59 16.05
CA GLN A 495 22.77 17.60 16.60
C GLN A 495 22.06 18.62 17.51
N ALA A 496 22.81 19.23 18.43
CA ALA A 496 22.27 20.17 19.42
C ALA A 496 21.84 21.53 18.86
N ASP A 497 22.26 21.87 17.64
CA ASP A 497 21.84 23.06 16.91
C ASP A 497 20.57 22.84 16.06
N GLY A 498 19.93 21.66 16.19
CA GLY A 498 18.82 21.24 15.33
C GLY A 498 19.28 20.74 13.96
N GLY A 499 20.58 20.53 13.77
CA GLY A 499 21.14 19.99 12.53
C GLY A 499 21.24 18.46 12.50
N LEU A 500 21.74 17.96 11.38
CA LEU A 500 22.12 16.55 11.14
C LEU A 500 23.58 16.49 10.69
N ALA A 501 24.33 15.47 11.13
CA ALA A 501 25.71 15.25 10.71
C ALA A 501 26.09 13.76 10.67
N THR A 502 27.16 13.42 9.95
CA THR A 502 27.70 12.05 9.86
C THR A 502 28.52 11.65 11.10
N ASP A 503 28.96 12.62 11.89
CA ASP A 503 29.69 12.41 13.14
C ASP A 503 28.80 12.68 14.35
N ALA A 504 29.02 11.92 15.43
CA ALA A 504 28.35 12.16 16.70
C ALA A 504 28.70 13.55 17.27
N PRO A 505 27.76 14.24 17.94
CA PRO A 505 28.03 15.54 18.54
C PRO A 505 29.17 15.43 19.56
N GLN A 506 30.23 16.22 19.40
CA GLN A 506 31.28 16.30 20.41
C GLN A 506 30.83 17.28 21.50
N ALA A 507 30.97 16.86 22.77
CA ALA A 507 30.83 17.80 23.87
C ALA A 507 31.80 18.97 23.65
N PRO A 508 31.38 20.23 23.89
CA PRO A 508 32.30 21.36 23.81
C PRO A 508 33.54 21.04 24.63
N LYS A 509 34.73 21.14 24.02
CA LYS A 509 35.96 21.12 24.80
C LYS A 509 35.86 22.31 25.73
N ASP A 510 35.88 22.08 27.04
CA ASP A 510 36.04 23.15 28.02
C ASP A 510 37.27 23.95 27.61
N ASP A 511 37.09 25.13 27.04
CA ASP A 511 38.18 26.08 26.77
C ASP A 511 38.66 26.65 28.11
N ALA A 512 39.30 25.79 28.91
CA ALA A 512 40.07 26.17 30.08
C ALA A 512 41.43 26.74 29.65
N ALA A 513 41.44 27.65 28.69
CA ALA A 513 42.61 28.40 28.24
C ALA A 513 42.43 29.90 28.47
N ALA A 514 41.92 30.28 29.65
CA ALA A 514 41.99 31.65 30.15
C ALA A 514 42.17 31.70 31.67
N ALA A 515 43.08 30.91 32.23
CA ALA A 515 43.55 31.14 33.61
C ALA A 515 44.96 30.56 33.89
N LYS A 516 45.90 31.49 34.07
CA LYS A 516 47.14 31.44 34.90
C LYS A 516 48.46 30.87 34.31
N LYS A 517 49.33 31.85 34.00
CA LYS A 517 50.73 32.08 34.48
C LYS A 517 51.85 31.04 34.22
N LYS A 518 52.76 31.46 33.31
CA LYS A 518 54.20 31.81 33.50
C LYS A 518 55.12 30.90 34.35
N GLY A 519 56.18 30.37 33.72
CA GLY A 519 57.46 29.90 34.31
C GLY A 519 57.87 28.50 33.84
N LEU A 520 58.62 28.32 32.74
CA LEU A 520 60.09 28.37 32.56
C LEU A 520 60.88 27.15 33.13
N MET A 521 61.37 26.30 32.20
CA MET A 521 62.54 25.37 32.23
C MET A 521 62.44 24.18 33.23
N ASP A 522 62.89 22.94 32.97
CA ASP A 522 64.10 22.47 32.28
C ASP A 522 64.07 20.91 32.10
N LYS A 523 64.73 20.43 31.03
CA LYS A 523 65.54 19.18 30.88
C LYS A 523 64.92 17.76 30.67
N ILE A 524 65.36 17.19 29.52
CA ILE A 524 65.42 15.79 28.98
C ILE A 524 66.43 14.94 29.84
N PRO A 525 66.68 13.58 29.71
CA PRO A 525 66.28 12.58 28.68
C PRO A 525 66.14 11.06 29.05
N PHE A 526 65.76 10.26 28.01
CA PHE A 526 66.08 8.84 27.68
C PHE A 526 64.98 7.73 27.64
N LYS A 527 64.86 7.20 26.39
CA LYS A 527 64.28 5.98 25.77
C LYS A 527 63.87 4.72 26.58
N LYS A 528 62.75 4.13 26.13
CA LYS A 528 62.61 2.71 25.70
C LYS A 528 61.47 2.58 24.66
N PRO A 529 61.59 1.77 23.58
CA PRO A 529 60.46 1.50 22.69
C PRO A 529 59.54 0.46 23.34
N SER A 530 58.30 0.84 23.61
CA SER A 530 57.21 -0.07 23.98
C SER A 530 56.20 -0.12 22.85
N ALA A 531 55.66 -1.31 22.59
CA ALA A 531 54.60 -1.60 21.62
C ALA A 531 53.46 -0.55 21.65
N PRO A 532 52.74 -0.33 20.53
CA PRO A 532 51.58 0.55 20.52
C PRO A 532 50.61 0.12 21.62
N PRO A 533 50.17 1.04 22.50
CA PRO A 533 49.15 0.71 23.47
C PRO A 533 47.88 0.32 22.70
N ILE A 534 47.32 -0.84 23.06
CA ILE A 534 45.92 -1.13 22.77
C ILE A 534 45.14 0.09 23.28
N PRO A 535 44.33 0.77 22.44
CA PRO A 535 43.53 1.88 22.91
C PRO A 535 42.64 1.35 24.02
N LYS A 536 42.82 1.85 25.25
CA LYS A 536 41.79 1.70 26.26
C LYS A 536 40.50 2.27 25.66
N PRO A 537 39.34 1.61 25.81
CA PRO A 537 38.06 2.22 25.46
C PRO A 537 38.02 3.60 26.10
N GLY A 538 37.89 4.64 25.28
CA GLY A 538 37.70 5.99 25.79
C GLY A 538 36.51 5.97 26.74
N ALA A 539 36.61 6.67 27.86
CA ALA A 539 35.45 6.90 28.72
C ALA A 539 34.28 7.40 27.84
N PRO A 540 33.04 6.92 28.04
CA PRO A 540 31.91 7.37 27.25
C PRO A 540 31.86 8.91 27.32
N ALA A 541 31.81 9.55 26.15
CA ALA A 541 31.64 10.99 26.07
C ALA A 541 30.41 11.38 26.90
N LYS A 542 30.48 12.46 27.67
CA LYS A 542 29.32 12.97 28.42
C LYS A 542 28.16 13.17 27.43
N GLN A 543 27.07 12.45 27.62
CA GLN A 543 25.86 12.62 26.81
C GLN A 543 25.31 14.05 27.02
N MET A 544 25.11 14.77 25.92
CA MET A 544 24.56 16.13 25.86
C MET A 544 23.11 16.08 25.39
N VAL A 545 22.27 17.00 25.84
CA VAL A 545 20.90 17.12 25.32
C VAL A 545 20.96 17.78 23.94
N VAL A 546 20.37 17.13 22.93
CA VAL A 546 20.28 17.65 21.55
C VAL A 546 18.86 18.11 21.18
N GLY A 547 17.84 17.60 21.88
CA GLY A 547 16.45 18.03 21.73
C GLY A 547 15.71 17.99 23.06
N THR A 548 14.74 18.88 23.26
CA THR A 548 13.87 18.88 24.44
C THR A 548 12.48 19.34 24.05
N TYR A 549 11.47 18.60 24.52
CA TYR A 549 10.08 18.98 24.33
C TYR A 549 9.21 18.51 25.50
N VAL A 550 8.00 19.07 25.61
CA VAL A 550 7.01 18.64 26.62
C VAL A 550 5.90 17.89 25.91
N ALA A 551 5.82 16.59 26.16
CA ALA A 551 4.76 15.76 25.63
C ALA A 551 3.54 15.83 26.55
N ASP A 552 2.40 16.26 26.00
CA ASP A 552 1.16 16.51 26.74
C ASP A 552 0.04 15.60 26.22
N PRO A 553 -0.32 14.52 26.95
CA PRO A 553 -1.39 13.64 26.53
C PRO A 553 -2.77 14.32 26.42
N ALA A 554 -2.97 15.51 27.02
CA ALA A 554 -4.22 16.27 26.87
C ALA A 554 -4.30 17.04 25.53
N ASN A 555 -3.18 17.21 24.82
CA ASN A 555 -3.08 17.83 23.51
C ASN A 555 -2.18 16.99 22.60
N PRO A 556 -2.53 15.73 22.31
CA PRO A 556 -1.67 14.83 21.53
C PRO A 556 -1.51 15.35 20.09
N ILE A 557 -0.38 15.01 19.47
CA ILE A 557 -0.07 15.40 18.09
C ILE A 557 -0.99 14.60 17.16
N PRO A 558 -1.79 15.27 16.30
CA PRO A 558 -2.63 14.58 15.34
C PRO A 558 -1.76 13.85 14.30
N TYR A 559 -2.14 12.64 13.90
CA TYR A 559 -1.36 11.89 12.90
C TYR A 559 -1.52 12.37 11.46
N ARG A 560 -2.61 13.10 11.21
CA ARG A 560 -2.93 13.75 9.94
C ARG A 560 -3.79 14.98 10.19
N ASN A 561 -4.07 15.74 9.15
CA ASN A 561 -4.87 16.96 9.26
C ASN A 561 -6.27 16.70 9.88
N ARG A 562 -6.64 17.52 10.87
CA ARG A 562 -7.98 17.50 11.49
C ARG A 562 -9.01 18.26 10.62
N PRO A 563 -10.31 17.89 10.66
CA PRO A 563 -10.88 16.77 11.40
C PRO A 563 -10.54 15.41 10.79
N ILE A 564 -10.41 14.39 11.63
CA ILE A 564 -10.01 13.03 11.27
C ILE A 564 -11.27 12.16 11.18
N GLN A 565 -11.53 11.61 9.99
CA GLN A 565 -12.66 10.73 9.71
C GLN A 565 -12.43 9.33 10.31
N ALA A 566 -13.49 8.53 10.41
CA ALA A 566 -13.38 7.08 10.64
C ALA A 566 -12.47 6.44 9.57
N THR A 567 -11.75 5.38 9.93
CA THR A 567 -10.70 4.74 9.11
C THR A 567 -11.24 4.37 7.73
N TYR A 568 -12.39 3.68 7.69
CA TYR A 568 -13.05 3.23 6.45
C TYR A 568 -14.35 3.97 6.13
N GLY A 569 -14.61 5.10 6.80
CA GLY A 569 -15.79 5.91 6.56
C GLY A 569 -15.71 6.70 5.25
N ASP A 570 -16.87 7.13 4.76
CA ASP A 570 -16.97 7.93 3.54
C ASP A 570 -16.10 9.20 3.61
N GLY A 571 -15.31 9.43 2.56
CA GLY A 571 -14.39 10.58 2.46
C GLY A 571 -13.17 10.50 3.37
N SER A 572 -12.90 9.34 3.99
CA SER A 572 -11.68 9.12 4.77
C SER A 572 -10.43 9.28 3.92
N LYS A 573 -9.44 9.99 4.48
CA LYS A 573 -8.10 10.17 3.88
C LYS A 573 -7.11 9.11 4.38
N TRP A 574 -7.61 7.98 4.87
CA TRP A 574 -6.78 6.97 5.53
C TRP A 574 -5.71 6.43 4.58
N ARG A 575 -6.10 6.13 3.35
CA ARG A 575 -5.23 5.56 2.34
C ARG A 575 -4.04 6.43 1.90
N THR A 576 -3.95 7.68 2.34
CA THR A 576 -2.92 8.62 1.87
C THR A 576 -2.21 9.34 3.00
N TRP A 577 -2.46 8.97 4.27
CA TRP A 577 -2.00 9.77 5.40
C TRP A 577 -0.45 9.81 5.51
N LEU A 578 0.21 8.72 5.12
CA LEU A 578 1.68 8.62 5.15
C LEU A 578 2.39 9.57 4.17
N VAL A 579 1.69 10.11 3.17
CA VAL A 579 2.25 11.08 2.20
C VAL A 579 1.71 12.49 2.39
N GLU A 580 0.99 12.77 3.48
CA GLU A 580 0.61 14.14 3.82
C GLU A 580 1.86 14.96 4.19
N ASP A 581 1.92 16.20 3.71
CA ASP A 581 2.97 17.17 4.04
C ASP A 581 3.01 17.40 5.55
N GLN A 582 4.14 17.08 6.19
CA GLN A 582 4.28 17.13 7.64
C GLN A 582 4.23 18.54 8.23
N LYS A 583 4.27 19.59 7.41
CA LYS A 583 4.18 21.00 7.86
C LYS A 583 3.01 21.34 8.76
N PHE A 584 1.94 20.54 8.74
CA PHE A 584 0.81 20.77 9.66
C PHE A 584 1.21 20.65 11.14
N VAL A 585 2.37 20.06 11.45
CA VAL A 585 2.93 20.00 12.81
C VAL A 585 4.08 20.99 13.08
N ASP A 586 4.60 21.75 12.10
CA ASP A 586 5.73 22.68 12.27
C ASP A 586 5.56 23.67 13.45
N ALA A 587 4.34 24.15 13.67
CA ALA A 587 4.06 25.14 14.71
C ALA A 587 4.01 24.53 16.13
N ARG A 588 4.07 23.20 16.24
CA ARG A 588 4.01 22.48 17.50
C ARG A 588 5.34 22.56 18.23
N LYS A 589 5.28 22.62 19.56
CA LYS A 589 6.47 22.69 20.44
C LYS A 589 6.78 21.35 21.11
N ASP A 590 5.97 20.34 20.82
CA ASP A 590 6.06 18.98 21.33
C ASP A 590 6.61 17.99 20.29
N VAL A 591 7.25 18.51 19.24
CA VAL A 591 8.02 17.77 18.22
C VAL A 591 9.46 18.29 18.26
N ALA A 592 10.45 17.39 18.25
CA ALA A 592 11.84 17.74 18.04
C ALA A 592 12.22 17.51 16.58
N GLU A 593 12.55 18.59 15.88
CA GLU A 593 12.95 18.59 14.47
C GLU A 593 14.47 18.74 14.34
N PHE A 594 15.06 17.92 13.47
CA PHE A 594 16.47 17.99 13.11
C PHE A 594 16.60 18.00 11.59
N GLN A 595 17.20 19.05 11.02
CA GLN A 595 17.25 19.24 9.57
C GLN A 595 18.66 19.52 9.07
N GLY A 596 19.06 18.82 8.01
CA GLY A 596 20.33 19.04 7.32
C GLY A 596 20.36 20.32 6.46
N ALA A 597 21.56 20.68 6.01
CA ALA A 597 21.74 21.65 4.92
C ALA A 597 21.19 21.08 3.59
N PRO A 598 20.90 21.93 2.58
CA PRO A 598 20.56 21.44 1.25
C PRO A 598 21.67 20.54 0.71
N LEU A 599 21.30 19.38 0.18
CA LEU A 599 22.24 18.42 -0.34
C LEU A 599 22.96 18.97 -1.57
N ALA A 600 24.29 18.84 -1.59
CA ALA A 600 25.11 19.29 -2.72
C ALA A 600 25.02 18.34 -3.94
N GLN A 601 24.63 17.09 -3.69
CA GLN A 601 24.47 16.00 -4.65
C GLN A 601 23.35 15.07 -4.17
N ASP A 602 22.84 14.22 -5.06
CA ASP A 602 21.84 13.22 -4.70
C ASP A 602 22.39 12.27 -3.62
N PHE A 603 21.53 11.85 -2.71
CA PHE A 603 21.87 10.95 -1.60
C PHE A 603 20.82 9.84 -1.50
N THR A 604 21.24 8.59 -1.67
CA THR A 604 20.32 7.44 -1.63
C THR A 604 20.33 6.78 -0.25
N VAL A 605 19.16 6.47 0.28
CA VAL A 605 18.93 5.60 1.42
C VAL A 605 18.26 4.34 0.90
N THR A 606 18.80 3.17 1.24
CA THR A 606 18.25 1.88 0.83
C THR A 606 18.33 0.85 1.97
N GLY A 607 17.53 -0.22 1.89
CA GLY A 607 17.48 -1.28 2.90
C GLY A 607 16.77 -0.83 4.19
N ASP A 608 17.02 -1.57 5.27
CA ASP A 608 16.43 -1.28 6.58
C ASP A 608 16.95 0.04 7.15
N VAL A 609 16.03 0.90 7.57
CA VAL A 609 16.35 2.12 8.30
C VAL A 609 16.15 1.86 9.79
N MET A 610 17.22 1.94 10.58
CA MET A 610 17.18 1.71 12.02
C MET A 610 17.21 3.03 12.77
N ALA A 611 16.31 3.22 13.73
CA ALA A 611 16.43 4.26 14.73
C ALA A 611 17.24 3.74 15.93
N ASP A 612 18.23 4.52 16.37
CA ASP A 612 18.99 4.29 17.60
C ASP A 612 18.90 5.57 18.45
N LEU A 613 17.93 5.59 19.36
CA LEU A 613 17.51 6.76 20.13
C LEU A 613 17.97 6.68 21.58
N PHE A 614 18.75 7.67 22.01
CA PHE A 614 19.10 7.86 23.42
C PHE A 614 18.18 8.94 24.00
N ALA A 615 17.21 8.55 24.80
CA ALA A 615 16.19 9.46 25.32
C ALA A 615 15.98 9.33 26.83
N SER A 616 15.46 10.39 27.45
CA SER A 616 14.96 10.37 28.82
C SER A 616 13.62 11.10 28.91
N THR A 617 12.76 10.68 29.82
CA THR A 617 11.50 11.37 30.16
C THR A 617 11.44 11.61 31.67
N THR A 618 10.75 12.67 32.10
CA THR A 618 10.44 12.87 33.52
C THR A 618 9.42 11.85 34.04
N GLY A 619 8.70 11.17 33.14
CA GLY A 619 7.71 10.13 33.44
C GLY A 619 8.30 8.74 33.63
N THR A 620 7.43 7.73 33.64
CA THR A 620 7.78 6.31 33.81
C THR A 620 7.28 5.42 32.68
N ASP A 621 6.74 6.03 31.62
CA ASP A 621 6.42 5.42 30.33
C ASP A 621 6.50 6.51 29.24
N ALA A 622 6.65 6.13 27.97
CA ALA A 622 6.63 7.03 26.82
C ALA A 622 6.50 6.24 25.52
N ASP A 623 5.89 6.83 24.51
CA ASP A 623 6.03 6.36 23.12
C ASP A 623 7.09 7.21 22.41
N TRP A 624 7.83 6.60 21.49
CA TRP A 624 8.87 7.22 20.68
C TRP A 624 8.51 7.06 19.21
N ILE A 625 8.17 8.13 18.52
CA ILE A 625 7.92 8.14 17.08
C ILE A 625 9.11 8.81 16.43
N VAL A 626 9.71 8.15 15.43
CA VAL A 626 10.80 8.68 14.62
C VAL A 626 10.39 8.64 13.16
N LYS A 627 10.60 9.75 12.45
CA LYS A 627 10.30 9.88 11.03
C LYS A 627 11.55 10.34 10.28
N LEU A 628 11.85 9.72 9.14
CA LEU A 628 12.79 10.20 8.15
C LEU A 628 12.01 10.91 7.04
N ILE A 629 12.33 12.18 6.81
CA ILE A 629 11.55 13.08 5.95
C ILE A 629 12.47 13.65 4.85
N ASP A 630 11.96 13.65 3.62
CA ASP A 630 12.53 14.40 2.49
C ASP A 630 11.86 15.78 2.40
N VAL A 631 12.67 16.84 2.49
CA VAL A 631 12.21 18.22 2.38
C VAL A 631 12.62 18.77 1.02
N SER A 632 11.63 19.02 0.16
CA SER A 632 11.87 19.57 -1.17
C SER A 632 12.41 21.02 -1.14
N PRO A 633 12.97 21.56 -2.23
CA PRO A 633 13.38 22.97 -2.32
C PRO A 633 12.21 23.96 -2.13
N GLU A 634 10.99 23.55 -2.47
CA GLU A 634 9.72 24.25 -2.21
C GLU A 634 9.26 24.09 -0.76
N GLY A 635 9.95 23.23 -0.02
CA GLY A 635 9.79 22.96 1.39
C GLY A 635 8.80 21.86 1.72
N VAL A 636 8.21 21.14 0.76
CA VAL A 636 7.24 20.05 1.07
C VAL A 636 7.95 18.98 1.89
N GLN A 637 7.36 18.56 3.01
CA GLN A 637 7.94 17.59 3.93
C GLN A 637 7.26 16.22 3.75
N THR A 638 7.90 15.32 2.99
CA THR A 638 7.37 13.97 2.72
C THR A 638 7.99 12.96 3.67
N MET A 639 7.17 12.24 4.46
CA MET A 639 7.66 11.10 5.23
C MET A 639 8.07 9.99 4.28
N ILE A 640 9.33 9.58 4.36
CA ILE A 640 9.89 8.49 3.54
C ILE A 640 9.72 7.16 4.26
N VAL A 641 9.98 7.16 5.57
CA VAL A 641 9.88 5.99 6.43
C VAL A 641 9.76 6.44 7.88
N ASP A 642 9.00 5.71 8.69
CA ASP A 642 8.69 6.08 10.06
C ASP A 642 8.30 4.85 10.88
N GLU A 643 8.43 4.96 12.20
CA GLU A 643 7.84 3.98 13.12
C GLU A 643 7.71 4.54 14.54
N ILE A 644 6.73 4.01 15.28
CA ILE A 644 6.52 4.17 16.71
C ILE A 644 7.11 2.99 17.50
N PHE A 645 7.70 3.30 18.65
CA PHE A 645 8.11 2.31 19.65
C PHE A 645 7.52 2.66 21.02
N ARG A 646 6.82 1.70 21.64
CA ARG A 646 6.25 1.87 22.97
C ARG A 646 7.26 1.50 24.06
N GLY A 647 7.75 2.52 24.78
CA GLY A 647 8.94 2.45 25.63
C GLY A 647 8.91 1.38 26.73
N ARG A 648 7.74 1.10 27.31
CA ARG A 648 7.56 0.02 28.30
C ARG A 648 7.98 -1.37 27.83
N TYR A 649 8.12 -1.58 26.53
CA TYR A 649 8.50 -2.86 25.92
C TYR A 649 9.98 -2.97 25.56
N LYS A 650 10.79 -1.97 25.91
CA LYS A 650 12.24 -1.98 25.65
C LYS A 650 12.94 -3.25 26.16
N GLU A 651 12.57 -3.73 27.34
CA GLU A 651 13.22 -4.92 27.93
C GLU A 651 12.59 -6.22 27.46
N SER A 652 11.29 -6.20 27.14
CA SER A 652 10.53 -7.36 26.67
C SER A 652 9.21 -6.90 26.04
N PHE A 653 8.86 -7.42 24.87
CA PHE A 653 7.52 -7.24 24.30
C PHE A 653 6.43 -8.04 25.05
N GLU A 654 6.80 -9.14 25.71
CA GLU A 654 5.86 -9.97 26.48
C GLU A 654 5.51 -9.37 27.84
N THR A 655 6.51 -8.75 28.49
CA THR A 655 6.38 -8.21 29.84
C THR A 655 6.70 -6.73 29.83
N ALA A 656 5.68 -5.91 30.07
CA ALA A 656 5.85 -4.48 30.19
C ALA A 656 6.61 -4.08 31.47
N HIS A 657 7.58 -3.17 31.33
CA HIS A 657 8.35 -2.59 32.44
C HIS A 657 8.23 -1.06 32.45
N ALA A 658 8.23 -0.46 33.64
CA ALA A 658 8.33 0.99 33.76
C ALA A 658 9.71 1.46 33.29
N ILE A 659 9.76 2.53 32.48
CA ILE A 659 11.04 3.15 32.12
C ILE A 659 11.53 4.03 33.28
N PRO A 660 12.84 4.11 33.53
CA PRO A 660 13.37 4.87 34.65
C PRO A 660 13.28 6.39 34.41
N ALA A 661 12.49 7.07 35.24
CA ALA A 661 12.34 8.52 35.20
C ALA A 661 13.69 9.26 35.30
N ASN A 662 13.87 10.27 34.45
CA ASN A 662 15.05 11.14 34.36
C ASN A 662 16.37 10.42 34.07
N LYS A 663 16.34 9.15 33.62
CA LYS A 663 17.53 8.43 33.18
C LYS A 663 17.53 8.32 31.65
N VAL A 664 18.73 8.43 31.07
CA VAL A 664 18.92 8.17 29.65
C VAL A 664 18.81 6.66 29.41
N VAL A 665 18.04 6.32 28.40
CA VAL A 665 17.77 4.95 27.96
C VAL A 665 17.95 4.91 26.45
N GLU A 666 18.59 3.85 25.96
CA GLU A 666 18.76 3.55 24.53
C GLU A 666 17.56 2.74 24.02
N TYR A 667 16.98 3.14 22.91
CA TYR A 667 15.92 2.42 22.20
C TYR A 667 16.37 2.22 20.76
N LYS A 668 16.44 0.96 20.31
CA LYS A 668 16.87 0.61 18.96
C LYS A 668 15.83 -0.29 18.30
N TRP A 669 15.27 0.16 17.18
CA TRP A 669 14.24 -0.57 16.44
C TRP A 669 14.27 -0.21 14.94
N SER A 670 13.66 -1.07 14.12
CA SER A 670 13.53 -0.84 12.68
C SER A 670 12.41 0.16 12.41
N LEU A 671 12.64 1.07 11.47
CA LEU A 671 11.61 1.90 10.85
C LEU A 671 11.03 1.25 9.58
N HIS A 672 11.43 0.00 9.28
CA HIS A 672 11.20 -0.72 8.02
C HIS A 672 12.17 -0.35 6.90
N GLY A 673 12.09 -1.08 5.79
CA GLY A 673 12.90 -0.84 4.60
C GLY A 673 12.42 0.36 3.79
N ALA A 674 13.38 1.09 3.22
CA ALA A 674 13.13 2.17 2.26
C ALA A 674 14.05 2.03 1.04
N ASP A 675 13.65 2.54 -0.11
CA ASP A 675 14.53 2.78 -1.27
C ASP A 675 14.21 4.17 -1.83
N HIS A 676 15.00 5.15 -1.43
CA HIS A 676 14.72 6.56 -1.69
C HIS A 676 15.99 7.33 -2.03
N THR A 677 15.92 8.20 -3.03
CA THR A 677 16.99 9.17 -3.32
C THR A 677 16.51 10.58 -2.97
N PHE A 678 17.12 11.16 -1.95
CA PHE A 678 17.02 12.59 -1.67
C PHE A 678 17.78 13.34 -2.78
N LEU A 679 17.07 14.12 -3.58
CA LEU A 679 17.68 14.81 -4.72
C LEU A 679 18.55 15.97 -4.26
N LYS A 680 19.53 16.35 -5.09
CA LYS A 680 20.30 17.59 -4.91
C LYS A 680 19.37 18.78 -4.66
N GLY A 681 19.70 19.56 -3.63
CA GLY A 681 18.92 20.73 -3.20
C GLY A 681 17.80 20.41 -2.19
N HIS A 682 17.39 19.14 -2.07
CA HIS A 682 16.53 18.69 -0.98
C HIS A 682 17.29 18.69 0.34
N ARG A 683 16.59 18.48 1.45
CA ARG A 683 17.18 18.28 2.78
C ARG A 683 16.65 17.00 3.40
N ILE A 684 17.53 16.36 4.15
CA ILE A 684 17.14 15.28 5.06
C ILE A 684 16.63 15.93 6.35
N MET A 685 15.48 15.48 6.84
CA MET A 685 14.91 15.86 8.12
C MET A 685 14.62 14.60 8.95
N VAL A 686 14.81 14.71 10.26
CA VAL A 686 14.38 13.71 11.24
C VAL A 686 13.48 14.40 12.27
N GLU A 687 12.28 13.87 12.46
CA GLU A 687 11.38 14.29 13.53
C GLU A 687 11.34 13.22 14.64
N VAL A 688 11.27 13.68 15.89
CA VAL A 688 11.04 12.84 17.06
C VAL A 688 9.88 13.41 17.88
N GLN A 689 8.87 12.58 18.15
CA GLN A 689 7.68 12.96 18.94
C GLN A 689 7.19 11.81 19.85
N SER A 690 6.23 12.09 20.74
CA SER A 690 5.71 11.11 21.73
C SER A 690 4.20 10.85 21.69
N SER A 691 3.51 11.30 20.63
CA SER A 691 2.12 10.89 20.38
C SER A 691 1.83 10.95 18.89
N TRP A 692 0.90 10.12 18.42
CA TRP A 692 0.49 10.12 17.01
C TRP A 692 -0.98 9.70 16.88
N PHE A 693 -1.85 10.66 17.20
CA PHE A 693 -3.22 10.40 17.65
C PHE A 693 -4.25 10.84 16.61
N PRO A 694 -5.44 10.21 16.51
CA PRO A 694 -5.89 9.01 17.22
C PRO A 694 -5.52 7.70 16.53
N LEU A 695 -4.59 7.70 15.57
CA LEU A 695 -4.11 6.43 14.97
C LEU A 695 -3.62 5.51 16.08
N TYR A 696 -2.67 5.96 16.90
CA TYR A 696 -2.23 5.25 18.08
C TYR A 696 -2.90 5.77 19.35
N ASP A 697 -3.22 4.87 20.28
CA ASP A 697 -3.70 5.27 21.60
C ASP A 697 -2.62 6.04 22.37
N ARG A 698 -3.04 6.99 23.20
CA ARG A 698 -2.09 7.82 23.96
C ARG A 698 -1.38 6.99 25.02
N ASN A 699 -0.06 7.04 25.05
CA ASN A 699 0.70 6.66 26.23
C ASN A 699 0.38 7.64 27.40
N PRO A 700 0.01 7.16 28.60
CA PRO A 700 -0.23 8.03 29.75
C PRO A 700 1.02 8.78 30.24
N GLN A 701 2.20 8.32 29.83
CA GLN A 701 3.53 8.75 30.26
C GLN A 701 3.84 8.47 31.75
N THR A 702 2.93 7.76 32.40
CA THR A 702 3.13 7.13 33.70
C THR A 702 2.83 5.65 33.54
N PHE A 703 3.68 4.80 34.09
CA PHE A 703 3.51 3.36 33.99
C PHE A 703 2.24 2.93 34.72
N VAL A 704 1.35 2.27 33.98
CA VAL A 704 0.16 1.59 34.47
C VAL A 704 0.18 0.14 33.99
N ALA A 705 -0.39 -0.78 34.77
CA ALA A 705 -0.39 -2.20 34.41
C ALA A 705 -0.99 -2.46 33.01
N ASN A 706 -2.06 -1.74 32.65
CA ASN A 706 -2.73 -1.84 31.36
C ASN A 706 -3.11 -0.44 30.85
N ILE A 707 -2.59 -0.04 29.69
CA ILE A 707 -2.87 1.27 29.07
C ILE A 707 -4.31 1.37 28.57
N MET A 708 -4.89 0.25 28.13
CA MET A 708 -6.24 0.22 27.54
C MET A 708 -7.31 0.73 28.51
N SER A 709 -7.05 0.58 29.81
CA SER A 709 -7.92 1.03 30.91
C SER A 709 -7.25 2.04 31.83
N ALA A 710 -6.23 2.78 31.35
CA ALA A 710 -5.51 3.76 32.15
C ALA A 710 -6.47 4.84 32.69
N PRO A 711 -6.47 5.15 34.00
CA PRO A 711 -7.37 6.16 34.54
C PRO A 711 -6.93 7.57 34.10
N ALA A 712 -7.85 8.53 34.09
CA ALA A 712 -7.60 9.87 33.55
C ALA A 712 -6.41 10.58 34.22
N GLU A 713 -6.22 10.38 35.53
CA GLU A 713 -5.12 10.93 36.32
C GLU A 713 -3.72 10.37 36.00
N ALA A 714 -3.65 9.23 35.28
CA ALA A 714 -2.40 8.67 34.81
C ALA A 714 -1.81 9.45 33.62
N TYR A 715 -2.65 10.16 32.87
CA TYR A 715 -2.23 10.94 31.71
C TYR A 715 -1.59 12.26 32.16
N GLN A 716 -0.27 12.27 32.27
CA GLN A 716 0.48 13.40 32.81
C GLN A 716 1.45 13.95 31.78
N LYS A 717 1.58 15.28 31.73
CA LYS A 717 2.59 15.94 30.89
C LYS A 717 3.98 15.60 31.39
N GLN A 718 4.91 15.28 30.48
CA GLN A 718 6.28 14.93 30.82
C GLN A 718 7.24 15.68 29.91
N THR A 719 8.42 16.02 30.44
CA THR A 719 9.51 16.58 29.65
C THR A 719 10.35 15.44 29.09
N VAL A 720 10.49 15.42 27.77
CA VAL A 720 11.35 14.52 27.03
C VAL A 720 12.65 15.23 26.68
N LYS A 721 13.77 14.50 26.77
CA LYS A 721 15.08 14.94 26.29
C LYS A 721 15.67 13.89 25.38
N ILE A 722 16.09 14.31 24.19
CA ILE A 722 16.85 13.52 23.23
C ILE A 722 18.32 13.81 23.44
N MET A 723 19.15 12.77 23.49
CA MET A 723 20.56 12.85 23.86
C MET A 723 21.46 12.65 22.65
N SER A 724 22.66 13.25 22.72
CA SER A 724 23.74 13.06 21.76
C SER A 724 24.08 11.58 21.63
N GLY A 725 24.34 11.14 20.40
CA GLY A 725 24.48 9.72 20.06
C GLY A 725 23.21 9.14 19.44
N SER A 726 22.06 9.83 19.55
CA SER A 726 20.86 9.46 18.80
C SER A 726 21.08 9.63 17.29
N HIS A 727 20.72 8.64 16.50
CA HIS A 727 20.96 8.61 15.06
C HIS A 727 20.04 7.64 14.31
N LEU A 728 20.02 7.79 12.98
CA LEU A 728 19.53 6.76 12.07
C LEU A 728 20.70 5.99 11.47
N GLU A 729 20.54 4.68 11.27
CA GLU A 729 21.46 3.80 10.53
C GLU A 729 20.75 3.26 9.28
N PHE A 730 21.44 3.21 8.14
CA PHE A 730 20.90 2.70 6.88
C PHE A 730 22.02 2.40 5.87
N LEU A 731 21.69 1.85 4.69
CA LEU A 731 22.63 1.71 3.57
C LEU A 731 22.53 2.91 2.63
N THR A 732 23.67 3.34 2.09
CA THR A 732 23.75 4.49 1.16
C THR A 732 24.76 4.27 0.04
N THR A 733 24.63 5.05 -1.04
CA THR A 733 25.61 5.15 -2.13
C THR A 733 26.85 5.94 -1.70
N GLU A 734 27.92 5.93 -2.52
CA GLU A 734 29.22 6.51 -2.13
C GLU A 734 29.22 8.01 -1.78
#